data_AF-A0A9P6U4D5-F1
#
_entry.id   AF-A0A9P6U4D5-F1
#
_cell.length_a   1.000
_cell.length_b   1.000
_cell.length_c   1.000
_cell.angle_alpha   90.00
_cell.angle_beta   90.00
_cell.angle_gamma   90.00
#
_symmetry.space_group_name_H-M   'P 1'
#
loop_
_entity.id
_entity.type
_entity.pdbx_description
1 polymer ?
#
loop_
_entity_poly.entity_id
_entity_poly.type
_entity_poly.pdbx_seq_one_letter_code
_entity_poly.pdbx_strand_id
1 'polypeptide(L)'
;MTEDAHAAKKRRMNSSKSQLESQPSFLDELELLQETSNASKLDDPSLLWARPTLNKLNPATDSLVFQQIEADEYMHTSTHTPVIRFYGVTDVGNSVICHVTGFLPYFYVPAPFGFKIENIPAFKTALENGIEKGNSVVKIEWKLKESIFGYHGGEKSPFLKITLKDPRSMAGAKRCMERGISFAGFSDVVCQTYESNIAYLLRFMIDCRITGANWIELPAGTFHFRNDSNSNAQINVEVSYDKLISHQPEGEWSKVAPLRIMSFDIECAGRKGIFPEAKIDPVIQIASIVTVQGESKPFIRNVMVLNSCAHIVGTHTMPFDEEEKLLAAWSDFVRRVDPDVVIGYNTSNFDFPYLLDRAKHLGVLKFPFLGRLNDIRTEAKDTKFSSKAYGNRENKSTNMEGRLQLDMLQVMQRDYKLRSYTLNSVCAEFLGEQKEDVHHSIITELQNGNEETRRRLAIYCLKDAYLPQRLMDKLMCLINYIEMARVTGVPFNYLLARGQQIKVVSQLFRKALEKGFVIPAVSSQGSEDQYEGATVIEPRKGYYDVPIATLDFASLYPSIMMAHNLCYTTLLTPSIIQKYNLVKDVDYVITPNNDAFVMEKKRKGVLPIILTDLLDARKRAKADLKKETDPFKRAVLDGRQLALKISANSVYGFTGATVGKLPCLQISSSVTAYGRVMIETTKQEVEATYTVENGYSHTAEVIYGDTDSVMVKFGVKSLEETMELGRKAAEYVTTKFEKPIKLEFEKVYFPYLLINKKRYAGLYWTKPDKYDKMDTKGIETVRRDNCRLVHNVIDTCLRKILIDRDVIGAQEYTKQIIADLLQNKIDMAQLVITKALSKTDYANKQAHVELAERMRQRDAGSAPALGDRVAYVIIKGGKGVAAYDKSEDPLYVLEKNIPIDTKYYLDNQLSKPLLRIFEPILGDKADSLLTGDHTRTIQVSTPSVGGLMKFAVKTATCLGCKTPLKKGESAVCVNCKDRAPELYQKHQNIVNALEVRFSRLWTQCQRCQGSLHQEVLCTSKDCPIFYMRKKVQKEVQDSSITLDRFVDW
;
A
#
# COMPACT_ATOMS: atom_id res chain seq x y z
N MET A 1 3.61 10.66 -54.67
CA MET A 1 3.61 12.11 -54.39
C MET A 1 2.25 12.42 -53.78
N THR A 2 2.04 12.66 -52.49
CA THR A 2 2.84 13.07 -51.32
C THR A 2 2.08 12.49 -50.11
N GLU A 3 2.69 11.61 -49.31
CA GLU A 3 3.14 11.90 -47.92
C GLU A 3 2.21 12.80 -47.11
N ASP A 4 1.47 12.22 -46.14
CA ASP A 4 1.33 12.82 -44.81
C ASP A 4 0.89 11.81 -43.75
N ALA A 5 1.47 11.98 -42.55
CA ALA A 5 1.60 10.96 -41.51
C ALA A 5 0.58 11.11 -40.36
N HIS A 6 -0.01 10.00 -39.92
CA HIS A 6 -0.66 9.89 -38.61
C HIS A 6 -0.17 8.65 -37.84
N ALA A 7 0.86 8.87 -37.01
CA ALA A 7 1.38 7.90 -36.07
C ALA A 7 0.52 7.84 -34.80
N ALA A 8 -0.43 6.90 -34.77
CA ALA A 8 -1.16 6.52 -33.57
C ALA A 8 -0.27 5.69 -32.62
N LYS A 9 -0.13 6.18 -31.38
CA LYS A 9 0.58 5.53 -30.26
C LYS A 9 0.04 4.11 -29.99
N LYS A 10 0.79 3.09 -30.43
CA LYS A 10 0.69 1.70 -29.95
C LYS A 10 1.01 1.65 -28.45
N ARG A 11 0.00 1.46 -27.60
CA ARG A 11 0.18 0.75 -26.32
C ARG A 11 0.39 -0.73 -26.67
N ARG A 12 1.65 -1.16 -26.79
CA ARG A 12 1.99 -2.58 -26.72
C ARG A 12 1.70 -3.05 -25.29
N MET A 13 0.55 -3.69 -25.10
CA MET A 13 0.49 -4.79 -24.13
C MET A 13 1.31 -5.92 -24.76
N ASN A 14 2.51 -6.16 -24.22
CA ASN A 14 3.26 -7.36 -24.54
C ASN A 14 2.46 -8.57 -24.07
N SER A 15 1.70 -9.19 -24.98
CA SER A 15 1.59 -10.64 -24.98
C SER A 15 2.95 -11.16 -25.45
N SER A 16 3.91 -11.32 -24.54
CA SER A 16 5.18 -11.93 -24.87
C SER A 16 4.93 -13.40 -25.23
N LYS A 17 4.84 -13.69 -26.53
CA LYS A 17 5.57 -14.86 -27.03
C LYS A 17 7.01 -14.62 -26.59
N SER A 18 7.49 -15.44 -25.66
CA SER A 18 8.85 -15.33 -25.10
C SER A 18 9.88 -15.63 -26.18
N GLN A 19 10.24 -14.64 -26.99
CA GLN A 19 11.63 -14.52 -27.40
C GLN A 19 12.34 -13.99 -26.14
N LEU A 20 13.10 -14.87 -25.48
CA LEU A 20 13.99 -14.47 -24.39
C LEU A 20 15.11 -13.61 -25.02
N GLU A 21 14.90 -12.30 -25.11
CA GLU A 21 16.03 -11.37 -25.11
C GLU A 21 16.71 -11.49 -23.74
N SER A 22 18.03 -11.69 -23.73
CA SER A 22 18.81 -11.81 -22.51
C SER A 22 18.70 -10.51 -21.72
N GLN A 23 18.08 -10.55 -20.54
CA GLN A 23 18.17 -9.42 -19.62
C GLN A 23 19.64 -9.25 -19.20
N PRO A 24 20.20 -8.03 -19.26
CA PRO A 24 21.56 -7.77 -18.83
C PRO A 24 21.73 -8.10 -17.35
N SER A 25 22.92 -8.52 -16.96
CA SER A 25 23.27 -8.76 -15.56
C SER A 25 23.29 -7.43 -14.78
N PHE A 26 23.19 -7.49 -13.45
CA PHE A 26 23.30 -6.26 -12.65
C PHE A 26 24.71 -5.64 -12.75
N LEU A 27 25.74 -6.44 -13.05
CA LEU A 27 27.07 -5.92 -13.34
C LEU A 27 27.08 -5.09 -14.62
N ASP A 28 26.40 -5.57 -15.67
CA ASP A 28 26.26 -4.85 -16.94
C ASP A 28 25.51 -3.51 -16.71
N GLU A 29 24.51 -3.50 -15.81
CA GLU A 29 23.84 -2.26 -15.41
C GLU A 29 24.82 -1.29 -14.72
N LEU A 30 25.67 -1.77 -13.81
CA LEU A 30 26.66 -0.94 -13.13
C LEU A 30 27.71 -0.37 -14.09
N GLU A 31 28.16 -1.17 -15.06
CA GLU A 31 29.08 -0.75 -16.13
C GLU A 31 28.47 0.35 -17.00
N LEU A 32 27.22 0.15 -17.47
CA LEU A 32 26.49 1.15 -18.26
C LEU A 32 26.29 2.46 -17.49
N LEU A 33 26.07 2.37 -16.17
CA LEU A 33 25.97 3.53 -15.29
C LEU A 33 27.32 4.21 -15.05
N GLN A 34 28.45 3.52 -15.22
CA GLN A 34 29.79 4.12 -15.13
C GLN A 34 30.15 4.89 -16.40
N GLU A 35 29.94 4.29 -17.58
CA GLU A 35 30.28 4.91 -18.87
C GLU A 35 29.59 6.27 -19.09
N THR A 36 28.47 6.47 -18.41
CA THR A 36 27.62 7.66 -18.56
C THR A 36 27.74 8.63 -17.39
N SER A 37 28.51 8.34 -16.35
CA SER A 37 28.69 9.24 -15.21
C SER A 37 29.93 10.14 -15.38
N ASN A 38 29.78 11.42 -15.05
CA ASN A 38 30.90 12.36 -14.94
C ASN A 38 31.90 11.97 -13.82
N ALA A 39 31.54 10.99 -12.96
CA ALA A 39 32.40 10.49 -11.89
C ALA A 39 33.63 9.72 -12.42
N SER A 40 33.59 9.24 -13.67
CA SER A 40 34.72 8.59 -14.35
C SER A 40 35.97 9.48 -14.54
N LYS A 41 35.87 10.79 -14.22
CA LYS A 41 36.95 11.78 -14.39
C LYS A 41 37.60 12.25 -13.08
N LEU A 42 37.25 11.69 -11.92
CA LEU A 42 37.76 12.12 -10.62
C LEU A 42 38.53 10.99 -9.93
N ASP A 43 39.74 11.29 -9.43
CA ASP A 43 40.60 10.34 -8.71
C ASP A 43 40.05 9.94 -7.33
N ASP A 44 39.26 10.81 -6.68
CA ASP A 44 38.54 10.53 -5.44
C ASP A 44 37.01 10.76 -5.59
N PRO A 45 36.21 9.68 -5.69
CA PRO A 45 34.75 9.77 -5.76
C PRO A 45 34.10 10.42 -4.54
N SER A 46 34.78 10.51 -3.39
CA SER A 46 34.26 11.15 -2.17
C SER A 46 34.06 12.67 -2.32
N LEU A 47 34.74 13.29 -3.28
CA LEU A 47 34.60 14.72 -3.61
C LEU A 47 33.21 15.05 -4.14
N LEU A 48 32.49 14.06 -4.70
CA LEU A 48 31.12 14.23 -5.21
C LEU A 48 30.05 14.19 -4.13
N TRP A 49 30.40 13.84 -2.88
CA TRP A 49 29.39 13.61 -1.83
C TRP A 49 28.75 14.89 -1.35
N ALA A 50 29.51 15.97 -1.18
CA ALA A 50 28.98 17.23 -0.65
C ALA A 50 27.96 17.88 -1.60
N ARG A 51 27.05 18.69 -1.05
CA ARG A 51 26.18 19.55 -1.86
C ARG A 51 26.99 20.60 -2.63
N PRO A 52 26.46 21.15 -3.74
CA PRO A 52 27.08 22.27 -4.44
C PRO A 52 27.41 23.42 -3.47
N THR A 53 28.48 24.16 -3.74
CA THR A 53 28.87 25.30 -2.91
C THR A 53 27.79 26.38 -2.91
N LEU A 54 27.47 26.89 -1.72
CA LEU A 54 26.51 27.97 -1.53
C LEU A 54 27.04 29.26 -2.17
N ASN A 55 26.26 29.85 -3.10
CA ASN A 55 26.51 31.21 -3.59
C ASN A 55 26.37 32.22 -2.43
N LYS A 56 27.13 33.32 -2.46
CA LYS A 56 27.01 34.37 -1.44
C LYS A 56 25.56 34.87 -1.37
N LEU A 57 24.91 34.64 -0.23
CA LEU A 57 23.55 35.08 0.07
C LEU A 57 23.62 36.24 1.06
N ASN A 58 23.09 37.41 0.69
CA ASN A 58 23.00 38.58 1.55
C ASN A 58 21.54 38.78 2.01
N PRO A 59 21.21 38.50 3.29
CA PRO A 59 19.84 38.63 3.79
C PRO A 59 19.24 40.02 3.67
N ALA A 60 20.05 41.08 3.51
CA ALA A 60 19.56 42.45 3.36
C ALA A 60 19.04 42.76 1.95
N THR A 61 19.56 42.08 0.92
CA THR A 61 19.25 42.38 -0.49
C THR A 61 18.58 41.22 -1.22
N ASP A 62 18.80 40.00 -0.77
CA ASP A 62 18.42 38.79 -1.49
C ASP A 62 17.23 38.12 -0.79
N SER A 63 16.26 37.64 -1.56
CA SER A 63 15.21 36.75 -1.08
C SER A 63 15.70 35.31 -1.01
N LEU A 64 15.31 34.55 0.01
CA LEU A 64 15.56 33.10 0.08
C LEU A 64 14.30 32.33 -0.29
N VAL A 65 14.37 31.53 -1.35
CA VAL A 65 13.25 30.71 -1.84
C VAL A 65 13.62 29.23 -1.76
N PHE A 66 12.80 28.42 -1.08
CA PHE A 66 13.06 27.00 -0.90
C PHE A 66 11.78 26.18 -0.80
N GLN A 67 11.84 24.92 -1.20
CA GLN A 67 10.76 23.96 -0.97
C GLN A 67 10.95 23.31 0.40
N GLN A 68 10.01 23.50 1.31
CA GLN A 68 10.01 22.76 2.59
C GLN A 68 9.64 21.30 2.34
N ILE A 69 10.37 20.37 2.94
CA ILE A 69 10.10 18.93 2.87
C ILE A 69 9.60 18.38 4.20
N GLU A 70 10.12 18.91 5.32
CA GLU A 70 9.75 18.52 6.67
C GLU A 70 9.59 19.77 7.55
N ALA A 71 8.78 19.62 8.60
CA ALA A 71 8.64 20.63 9.63
C ALA A 71 8.50 19.99 11.01
N ASP A 72 9.10 20.62 12.01
CA ASP A 72 8.93 20.28 13.42
C ASP A 72 8.71 21.53 14.28
N GLU A 73 8.51 21.31 15.57
CA GLU A 73 8.37 22.39 16.56
C GLU A 73 9.26 22.10 17.78
N TYR A 74 9.86 23.14 18.36
CA TYR A 74 10.62 23.06 19.60
C TYR A 74 10.36 24.28 20.48
N MET A 75 10.78 24.19 21.74
CA MET A 75 10.70 25.30 22.69
C MET A 75 12.04 26.03 22.76
N HIS A 76 12.05 27.33 22.46
CA HIS A 76 13.27 28.14 22.58
C HIS A 76 13.70 28.20 24.05
N THR A 77 14.98 27.94 24.32
CA THR A 77 15.51 27.78 25.68
C THR A 77 15.47 29.07 26.49
N SER A 78 15.87 30.21 25.90
CA SER A 78 15.92 31.50 26.62
C SER A 78 14.56 32.21 26.76
N THR A 79 13.75 32.24 25.70
CA THR A 79 12.47 32.97 25.68
C THR A 79 11.30 32.11 26.18
N HIS A 80 11.47 30.78 26.24
CA HIS A 80 10.40 29.83 26.51
C HIS A 80 9.18 30.03 25.61
N THR A 81 9.44 30.33 24.34
CA THR A 81 8.42 30.47 23.29
C THR A 81 8.56 29.34 22.27
N PRO A 82 7.44 28.87 21.67
CA PRO A 82 7.49 27.85 20.65
C PRO A 82 8.05 28.41 19.34
N VAL A 83 8.92 27.63 18.70
CA VAL A 83 9.52 27.92 17.39
C VAL A 83 9.23 26.75 16.46
N ILE A 84 8.89 27.05 15.21
CA ILE A 84 8.69 26.04 14.17
C ILE A 84 9.94 26.00 13.30
N ARG A 85 10.43 24.82 12.96
CA ARG A 85 11.53 24.69 11.99
C ARG A 85 11.01 24.09 10.72
N PHE A 86 11.28 24.75 9.60
CA PHE A 86 11.15 24.15 8.28
C PHE A 86 12.52 23.69 7.80
N TYR A 87 12.55 22.48 7.26
CA TYR A 87 13.70 21.92 6.57
C TYR A 87 13.34 21.84 5.10
N GLY A 88 14.27 22.21 4.23
CA GLY A 88 13.98 22.23 2.80
C GLY A 88 15.19 22.45 1.93
N VAL A 89 14.91 22.63 0.64
CA VAL A 89 15.94 22.71 -0.40
C VAL A 89 15.60 23.83 -1.38
N THR A 90 16.59 24.64 -1.75
CA THR A 90 16.44 25.64 -2.81
C THR A 90 16.32 24.98 -4.19
N ASP A 91 15.95 25.74 -5.22
CA ASP A 91 15.87 25.22 -6.59
C ASP A 91 17.24 24.79 -7.17
N VAL A 92 18.34 25.36 -6.68
CA VAL A 92 19.72 24.97 -7.02
C VAL A 92 20.30 23.87 -6.11
N GLY A 93 19.53 23.34 -5.15
CA GLY A 93 19.94 22.18 -4.35
C GLY A 93 20.67 22.49 -3.03
N ASN A 94 20.58 23.72 -2.50
CA ASN A 94 21.14 24.06 -1.20
C ASN A 94 20.18 23.68 -0.06
N SER A 95 20.68 23.07 1.01
CA SER A 95 19.86 22.72 2.17
C SER A 95 19.61 23.91 3.11
N VAL A 96 18.36 24.03 3.56
CA VAL A 96 17.86 25.14 4.37
C VAL A 96 17.23 24.62 5.66
N ILE A 97 17.58 25.25 6.79
CA ILE A 97 16.78 25.26 8.02
C ILE A 97 16.30 26.68 8.27
N CYS A 98 14.98 26.83 8.37
CA CYS A 98 14.32 28.10 8.64
C CYS A 98 13.58 28.01 9.97
N HIS A 99 14.05 28.77 10.96
CA HIS A 99 13.43 28.93 12.27
C HIS A 99 12.37 30.03 12.19
N VAL A 100 11.11 29.67 12.40
CA VAL A 100 9.97 30.59 12.35
C VAL A 100 9.49 30.92 13.75
N THR A 101 9.57 32.19 14.11
CA THR A 101 9.26 32.71 15.46
C THR A 101 7.98 33.54 15.47
N GLY A 102 7.48 33.88 16.67
CA GLY A 102 6.40 34.84 16.87
C GLY A 102 4.97 34.29 16.76
N PHE A 103 4.78 33.04 16.34
CA PHE A 103 3.47 32.39 16.36
C PHE A 103 3.20 31.79 17.76
N LEU A 104 1.98 31.91 18.26
CA LEU A 104 1.59 31.42 19.59
C LEU A 104 0.35 30.52 19.49
N PRO A 105 0.27 29.44 20.29
CA PRO A 105 -0.89 28.57 20.31
C PRO A 105 -2.11 29.28 20.87
N TYR A 106 -3.29 28.96 20.35
CA TYR A 106 -4.55 29.50 20.84
C TYR A 106 -5.71 28.53 20.62
N PHE A 107 -6.79 28.77 21.35
CA PHE A 107 -8.06 28.08 21.19
C PHE A 107 -9.21 29.06 21.45
N TYR A 108 -10.45 28.61 21.22
CA TYR A 108 -11.64 29.43 21.43
C TYR A 108 -12.56 28.78 22.48
N VAL A 109 -13.27 29.64 23.22
CA VAL A 109 -14.41 29.26 24.07
C VAL A 109 -15.57 30.23 23.83
N PRO A 110 -16.82 29.78 23.91
CA PRO A 110 -17.96 30.69 23.83
C PRO A 110 -17.92 31.65 25.03
N ALA A 111 -18.25 32.93 24.80
CA ALA A 111 -18.40 33.86 25.90
C ALA A 111 -19.67 33.51 26.71
N PRO A 112 -19.57 33.41 28.05
CA PRO A 112 -20.74 33.18 28.90
C PRO A 112 -21.83 34.24 28.69
N PHE A 113 -23.09 33.86 28.90
CA PHE A 113 -24.20 34.82 28.80
C PHE A 113 -23.99 35.97 29.79
N GLY A 114 -24.06 37.21 29.29
CA GLY A 114 -23.81 38.41 30.10
C GLY A 114 -22.33 38.79 30.27
N PHE A 115 -21.38 38.04 29.72
CA PHE A 115 -19.96 38.39 29.76
C PHE A 115 -19.70 39.71 29.00
N LYS A 116 -18.93 40.61 29.63
CA LYS A 116 -18.46 41.88 29.05
C LYS A 116 -16.94 41.92 28.97
N ILE A 117 -16.40 42.82 28.14
CA ILE A 117 -14.95 43.00 27.97
C ILE A 117 -14.25 43.30 29.30
N GLU A 118 -14.92 44.00 30.22
CA GLU A 118 -14.45 44.30 31.58
C GLU A 118 -14.20 43.05 32.44
N ASN A 119 -14.81 41.91 32.12
CA ASN A 119 -14.61 40.65 32.84
C ASN A 119 -13.34 39.90 32.41
N ILE A 120 -12.71 40.29 31.30
CA ILE A 120 -11.52 39.62 30.75
C ILE A 120 -10.37 39.52 31.77
N PRO A 121 -10.00 40.57 32.53
CA PRO A 121 -8.94 40.46 33.54
C PRO A 121 -9.24 39.42 34.62
N ALA A 122 -10.45 39.42 35.17
CA ALA A 122 -10.86 38.45 36.19
C ALA A 122 -10.89 37.01 35.64
N PHE A 123 -11.39 36.84 34.40
CA PHE A 123 -11.37 35.56 33.71
C PHE A 123 -9.95 35.05 33.45
N LYS A 124 -9.04 35.94 33.00
CA LYS A 124 -7.63 35.62 32.80
C LYS A 124 -6.99 35.12 34.11
N THR A 125 -7.18 35.84 35.22
CA THR A 125 -6.63 35.46 36.53
C THR A 125 -7.15 34.11 36.99
N ALA A 126 -8.47 33.87 36.87
CA ALA A 126 -9.04 32.58 37.23
C ALA A 126 -8.48 31.43 36.38
N LEU A 127 -8.27 31.67 35.08
CA LEU A 127 -7.74 30.67 34.17
C LEU A 127 -6.26 30.38 34.48
N GLU A 128 -5.46 31.41 34.75
CA GLU A 128 -4.06 31.23 35.15
C GLU A 128 -3.93 30.47 36.48
N ASN A 129 -4.80 30.73 37.45
CA ASN A 129 -4.82 30.00 38.72
C ASN A 129 -5.20 28.53 38.53
N GLY A 130 -6.05 28.22 37.53
CA GLY A 130 -6.43 26.85 37.21
C GLY A 130 -5.35 26.06 36.45
N ILE A 131 -4.45 26.75 35.75
CA ILE A 131 -3.36 26.12 34.99
C ILE A 131 -2.17 25.88 35.92
N GLU A 132 -1.74 24.63 36.08
CA GLU A 132 -0.68 24.18 36.99
C GLU A 132 0.64 24.99 36.94
N LYS A 133 0.96 25.65 35.81
CA LYS A 133 2.20 26.42 35.63
C LYS A 133 2.10 27.93 35.93
N GLY A 134 0.89 28.50 36.10
CA GLY A 134 0.68 29.95 36.22
C GLY A 134 1.18 30.76 35.01
N ASN A 135 0.79 32.04 34.87
CA ASN A 135 1.33 33.00 33.87
C ASN A 135 1.47 32.45 32.42
N SER A 136 0.53 31.59 32.02
CA SER A 136 0.57 30.88 30.74
C SER A 136 -0.33 31.54 29.68
N VAL A 137 -1.18 32.48 30.07
CA VAL A 137 -2.14 33.15 29.19
C VAL A 137 -1.55 34.49 28.74
N VAL A 138 -1.24 34.60 27.44
CA VAL A 138 -0.64 35.81 26.87
C VAL A 138 -1.71 36.87 26.63
N LYS A 139 -2.80 36.49 25.95
CA LYS A 139 -3.86 37.42 25.54
C LYS A 139 -5.21 36.71 25.47
N ILE A 140 -6.27 37.41 25.86
CA ILE A 140 -7.66 36.99 25.63
C ILE A 140 -8.33 38.06 24.77
N GLU A 141 -8.93 37.66 23.65
CA GLU A 141 -9.60 38.57 22.73
C GLU A 141 -11.07 38.20 22.54
N TRP A 142 -11.95 39.22 22.58
CA TRP A 142 -13.34 39.07 22.19
C TRP A 142 -13.46 39.01 20.66
N LYS A 143 -14.08 37.94 20.12
CA LYS A 143 -14.26 37.73 18.68
C LYS A 143 -15.68 37.24 18.39
N LEU A 144 -16.29 37.75 17.33
CA LEU A 144 -17.54 37.21 16.80
C LEU A 144 -17.22 36.05 15.85
N LYS A 145 -17.70 34.86 16.17
CA LYS A 145 -17.48 33.61 15.43
C LYS A 145 -18.75 32.77 15.39
N GLU A 146 -18.79 31.81 14.48
CA GLU A 146 -19.89 30.84 14.40
C GLU A 146 -19.33 29.43 14.59
N SER A 147 -20.03 28.57 15.35
CA SER A 147 -19.69 27.15 15.42
C SER A 147 -19.94 26.48 14.07
N ILE A 148 -19.05 25.57 13.65
CA ILE A 148 -19.29 24.78 12.45
C ILE A 148 -20.42 23.76 12.62
N PHE A 149 -20.78 23.41 13.86
CA PHE A 149 -21.69 22.31 14.16
C PHE A 149 -23.11 22.84 14.38
N GLY A 150 -24.02 22.46 13.48
CA GLY A 150 -25.40 22.94 13.43
C GLY A 150 -25.54 24.29 12.74
N TYR A 151 -26.76 24.61 12.31
CA TYR A 151 -27.11 25.91 11.73
C TYR A 151 -27.63 26.88 12.79
N HIS A 152 -27.01 28.05 12.90
CA HIS A 152 -27.33 29.07 13.93
C HIS A 152 -27.88 30.38 13.33
N GLY A 153 -28.68 30.29 12.26
CA GLY A 153 -29.32 31.48 11.66
C GLY A 153 -28.41 32.39 10.83
N GLY A 154 -27.10 32.09 10.72
CA GLY A 154 -26.13 33.03 10.11
C GLY A 154 -25.53 34.02 11.10
N GLU A 155 -25.94 33.94 12.37
CA GLU A 155 -25.52 34.85 13.41
C GLU A 155 -24.18 34.40 14.01
N LYS A 156 -23.29 35.37 14.21
CA LYS A 156 -22.03 35.12 14.93
C LYS A 156 -22.26 35.36 16.41
N SER A 157 -21.87 34.38 17.22
CA SER A 157 -21.86 34.48 18.67
C SER A 157 -20.53 35.05 19.17
N PRO A 158 -20.51 35.66 20.37
CA PRO A 158 -19.26 36.06 20.99
C PRO A 158 -18.47 34.85 21.49
N PHE A 159 -17.18 34.83 21.14
CA PHE A 159 -16.18 33.87 21.58
C PHE A 159 -14.98 34.61 22.18
N LEU A 160 -14.32 33.97 23.14
CA LEU A 160 -13.04 34.39 23.68
C LEU A 160 -11.93 33.59 22.98
N LYS A 161 -11.04 34.27 22.27
CA LYS A 161 -9.80 33.69 21.74
C LYS A 161 -8.73 33.76 22.82
N ILE A 162 -8.31 32.61 23.34
CA ILE A 162 -7.31 32.53 24.41
C ILE A 162 -5.99 32.14 23.78
N THR A 163 -4.99 33.03 23.83
CA THR A 163 -3.63 32.80 23.34
C THR A 163 -2.73 32.41 24.51
N LEU A 164 -2.02 31.31 24.36
CA LEU A 164 -1.15 30.73 25.38
C LEU A 164 0.33 30.97 25.03
N LYS A 165 1.19 30.98 26.06
CA LYS A 165 2.63 31.17 25.89
C LYS A 165 3.29 29.96 25.23
N ASP A 166 2.83 28.75 25.53
CA ASP A 166 3.39 27.51 25.00
C ASP A 166 2.34 26.42 24.74
N PRO A 167 2.56 25.51 23.77
CA PRO A 167 1.56 24.50 23.40
C PRO A 167 1.25 23.49 24.52
N ARG A 168 2.17 23.27 25.46
CA ARG A 168 1.98 22.28 26.55
C ARG A 168 0.93 22.77 27.55
N SER A 169 0.74 24.08 27.66
CA SER A 169 -0.31 24.68 28.51
C SER A 169 -1.73 24.49 27.97
N MET A 170 -1.89 24.06 26.71
CA MET A 170 -3.20 23.82 26.09
C MET A 170 -4.04 22.80 26.85
N ALA A 171 -3.44 21.69 27.28
CA ALA A 171 -4.17 20.62 27.96
C ALA A 171 -4.71 21.05 29.33
N GLY A 172 -3.91 21.82 30.09
CA GLY A 172 -4.32 22.40 31.36
C GLY A 172 -5.45 23.40 31.17
N ALA A 173 -5.27 24.37 30.27
CA ALA A 173 -6.28 25.38 29.97
C ALA A 173 -7.61 24.76 29.51
N LYS A 174 -7.55 23.77 28.60
CA LYS A 174 -8.72 23.01 28.16
C LYS A 174 -9.45 22.36 29.33
N ARG A 175 -8.71 21.67 30.21
CA ARG A 175 -9.27 20.98 31.38
C ARG A 175 -9.98 21.93 32.34
N CYS A 176 -9.43 23.13 32.55
CA CYS A 176 -10.10 24.17 33.37
C CYS A 176 -11.47 24.54 32.79
N MET A 177 -11.53 24.79 31.48
CA MET A 177 -12.78 25.18 30.83
C MET A 177 -13.83 24.06 30.81
N GLU A 178 -13.39 22.81 30.69
CA GLU A 178 -14.28 21.63 30.65
C GLU A 178 -14.72 21.16 32.05
N ARG A 179 -13.97 21.48 33.11
CA ARG A 179 -14.33 21.14 34.50
C ARG A 179 -15.12 22.22 35.22
N GLY A 180 -15.10 23.46 34.70
CA GLY A 180 -15.73 24.60 35.32
C GLY A 180 -14.73 25.62 35.86
N ILE A 181 -15.04 26.90 35.66
CA ILE A 181 -14.23 28.03 36.13
C ILE A 181 -15.13 29.11 36.73
N SER A 182 -14.71 29.68 37.87
CA SER A 182 -15.46 30.73 38.57
C SER A 182 -14.68 32.05 38.59
N PHE A 183 -15.34 33.16 38.26
CA PHE A 183 -14.74 34.50 38.20
C PHE A 183 -15.81 35.58 38.17
N ALA A 184 -15.57 36.74 38.80
CA ALA A 184 -16.39 37.97 38.67
C ALA A 184 -17.92 37.78 38.59
N GLY A 185 -18.50 37.01 39.52
CA GLY A 185 -19.95 36.76 39.58
C GLY A 185 -20.46 35.63 38.66
N PHE A 186 -19.60 35.05 37.84
CA PHE A 186 -19.84 33.80 37.11
C PHE A 186 -19.36 32.61 37.94
N SER A 187 -20.27 31.71 38.29
CA SER A 187 -19.98 30.52 39.10
C SER A 187 -19.99 29.26 38.23
N ASP A 188 -18.95 28.45 38.35
CA ASP A 188 -18.81 27.12 37.75
C ASP A 188 -19.13 27.09 36.24
N VAL A 189 -18.54 28.03 35.50
CA VAL A 189 -18.74 28.14 34.05
C VAL A 189 -18.06 26.97 33.36
N VAL A 190 -18.85 25.98 32.96
CA VAL A 190 -18.42 24.87 32.10
C VAL A 190 -18.68 25.24 30.64
N CYS A 191 -17.68 25.12 29.78
CA CYS A 191 -17.88 25.33 28.35
C CYS A 191 -17.08 24.38 27.45
N GLN A 192 -17.69 24.04 26.32
CA GLN A 192 -17.03 23.30 25.25
C GLN A 192 -15.90 24.15 24.66
N THR A 193 -14.70 23.58 24.58
CA THR A 193 -13.57 24.21 23.90
C THR A 193 -13.64 23.99 22.39
N TYR A 194 -13.10 24.94 21.63
CA TYR A 194 -13.07 24.92 20.18
C TYR A 194 -11.62 25.02 19.71
N GLU A 195 -11.24 24.16 18.76
CA GLU A 195 -9.91 24.10 18.14
C GLU A 195 -8.76 23.80 19.12
N SER A 196 -9.06 23.39 20.36
CA SER A 196 -8.07 23.00 21.38
C SER A 196 -7.40 21.64 21.11
N ASN A 197 -7.88 20.88 20.11
CA ASN A 197 -7.44 19.53 19.76
C ASN A 197 -6.65 19.44 18.43
N ILE A 198 -6.16 20.58 17.93
CA ILE A 198 -5.28 20.65 16.76
C ILE A 198 -3.81 20.71 17.18
N ALA A 199 -2.94 20.02 16.44
CA ALA A 199 -1.51 20.11 16.67
C ALA A 199 -0.99 21.51 16.31
N TYR A 200 -0.01 22.02 17.07
CA TYR A 200 0.50 23.38 16.93
C TYR A 200 1.10 23.65 15.53
N LEU A 201 1.97 22.77 15.04
CA LEU A 201 2.47 22.83 13.65
C LEU A 201 1.34 22.87 12.61
N LEU A 202 0.32 22.03 12.75
CA LEU A 202 -0.78 22.01 11.78
C LEU A 202 -1.59 23.31 11.85
N ARG A 203 -1.83 23.86 13.05
CA ARG A 203 -2.48 25.17 13.24
C ARG A 203 -1.71 26.27 12.52
N PHE A 204 -0.41 26.32 12.72
CA PHE A 204 0.45 27.29 12.08
C PHE A 204 0.37 27.21 10.55
N MET A 205 0.46 25.99 10.00
CA MET A 205 0.37 25.76 8.55
C MET A 205 -0.99 26.17 7.97
N ILE A 206 -2.07 26.03 8.74
CA ILE A 206 -3.41 26.47 8.35
C ILE A 206 -3.48 28.00 8.32
N ASP A 207 -3.01 28.68 9.37
CA ASP A 207 -3.09 30.14 9.51
C ASP A 207 -2.24 30.86 8.47
N CYS A 208 -1.04 30.36 8.22
CA CYS A 208 -0.09 30.92 7.27
C CYS A 208 -0.34 30.43 5.84
N ARG A 209 -1.39 29.64 5.60
CA ARG A 209 -1.73 29.05 4.28
C ARG A 209 -0.57 28.26 3.66
N ILE A 210 0.21 27.56 4.48
CA ILE A 210 1.32 26.69 4.06
C ILE A 210 0.81 25.26 3.92
N THR A 211 1.02 24.64 2.76
CA THR A 211 0.71 23.21 2.53
C THR A 211 1.94 22.32 2.74
N GLY A 212 1.79 21.01 2.68
CA GLY A 212 2.94 20.10 2.66
C GLY A 212 3.73 20.24 1.36
N ALA A 213 5.05 20.03 1.41
CA ALA A 213 5.95 20.10 0.25
C ALA A 213 5.85 21.43 -0.53
N ASN A 214 5.65 22.54 0.19
CA ASN A 214 5.35 23.85 -0.39
C ASN A 214 6.60 24.71 -0.62
N TRP A 215 6.53 25.64 -1.57
CA TRP A 215 7.55 26.67 -1.75
C TRP A 215 7.31 27.83 -0.78
N ILE A 216 8.34 28.18 -0.02
CA ILE A 216 8.36 29.28 0.94
C ILE A 216 9.41 30.29 0.47
N GLU A 217 9.04 31.57 0.53
CA GLU A 217 9.93 32.69 0.26
C GLU A 217 10.11 33.54 1.52
N LEU A 218 11.37 33.88 1.81
CA LEU A 218 11.77 34.86 2.81
C LEU A 218 12.23 36.13 2.08
N PRO A 219 11.46 37.23 2.13
CA PRO A 219 11.82 38.45 1.42
C PRO A 219 13.11 39.07 1.96
N ALA A 220 13.80 39.83 1.12
CA ALA A 220 15.00 40.59 1.51
C ALA A 220 14.72 41.50 2.73
N GLY A 221 15.66 41.53 3.67
CA GLY A 221 15.60 42.32 4.90
C GLY A 221 14.72 41.73 6.02
N THR A 222 14.06 40.59 5.79
CA THR A 222 13.10 40.02 6.76
C THR A 222 13.65 38.86 7.59
N PHE A 223 14.74 38.24 7.14
CA PHE A 223 15.38 37.10 7.80
C PHE A 223 16.84 37.42 8.12
N HIS A 224 17.42 36.66 9.04
CA HIS A 224 18.84 36.77 9.40
C HIS A 224 19.45 35.38 9.57
N PHE A 225 20.75 35.27 9.36
CA PHE A 225 21.48 34.04 9.67
C PHE A 225 21.54 33.82 11.17
N ARG A 226 21.40 32.57 11.59
CA ARG A 226 21.70 32.17 12.95
C ARG A 226 23.19 31.79 13.07
N ASN A 227 23.78 32.14 14.21
CA ASN A 227 25.19 31.86 14.50
C ASN A 227 25.39 30.56 15.28
N ASP A 228 24.34 29.78 15.54
CA ASP A 228 24.47 28.49 16.23
C ASP A 228 24.95 27.39 15.27
N SER A 229 26.00 26.68 15.67
CA SER A 229 26.63 25.59 14.91
C SER A 229 25.93 24.23 15.11
N ASN A 230 24.67 24.24 15.52
CA ASN A 230 23.90 23.03 15.85
C ASN A 230 23.29 22.33 14.62
N SER A 231 23.67 22.71 13.39
CA SER A 231 23.18 22.08 12.17
C SER A 231 24.26 21.85 11.11
N ASN A 232 24.04 20.82 10.29
CA ASN A 232 24.80 20.53 9.07
C ASN A 232 24.17 21.10 7.77
N ALA A 233 23.07 21.85 7.86
CA ALA A 233 22.49 22.49 6.67
C ALA A 233 23.35 23.67 6.20
N GLN A 234 23.35 23.94 4.88
CA GLN A 234 24.15 25.02 4.30
C GLN A 234 23.63 26.41 4.66
N ILE A 235 22.32 26.55 4.85
CA ILE A 235 21.65 27.81 5.17
C ILE A 235 20.85 27.60 6.47
N ASN A 236 21.22 28.32 7.53
CA ASN A 236 20.51 28.33 8.81
C ASN A 236 20.03 29.76 9.12
N VAL A 237 18.72 29.98 9.05
CA VAL A 237 18.12 31.32 9.12
C VAL A 237 16.95 31.36 10.10
N GLU A 238 16.64 32.57 10.57
CA GLU A 238 15.48 32.87 11.39
C GLU A 238 14.63 33.99 10.76
N VAL A 239 13.31 33.84 10.87
CA VAL A 239 12.30 34.78 10.36
C VAL A 239 11.08 34.82 11.28
N SER A 240 10.41 35.97 11.36
CA SER A 240 9.10 36.06 12.03
C SER A 240 8.00 35.49 11.12
N TYR A 241 7.01 34.81 11.70
CA TYR A 241 5.96 34.13 10.92
C TYR A 241 5.14 35.05 10.01
N ASP A 242 5.01 36.34 10.36
CA ASP A 242 4.25 37.33 9.60
C ASP A 242 5.01 37.87 8.38
N LYS A 243 6.28 37.49 8.20
CA LYS A 243 7.13 37.95 7.08
C LYS A 243 7.35 36.91 5.98
N LEU A 244 7.11 35.63 6.26
CA LEU A 244 7.24 34.58 5.25
C LEU A 244 6.12 34.64 4.23
N ILE A 245 6.43 34.29 2.98
CA ILE A 245 5.46 34.16 1.89
C ILE A 245 5.29 32.68 1.55
N SER A 246 4.04 32.23 1.55
CA SER A 246 3.66 30.87 1.15
C SER A 246 3.11 30.88 -0.27
N HIS A 247 3.82 30.28 -1.22
CA HIS A 247 3.39 30.19 -2.61
C HIS A 247 2.41 29.02 -2.80
N GLN A 248 1.37 29.17 -3.60
CA GLN A 248 0.46 28.04 -3.91
C GLN A 248 1.12 27.12 -4.95
N PRO A 249 0.98 25.78 -4.86
CA PRO A 249 1.65 24.81 -5.74
C PRO A 249 0.98 24.71 -7.13
N GLU A 250 0.99 25.82 -7.86
CA GLU A 250 0.43 25.99 -9.19
C GLU A 250 1.41 26.77 -10.08
N GLY A 251 1.32 26.59 -11.40
CA GLY A 251 2.24 27.24 -12.34
C GLY A 251 3.70 26.89 -12.06
N GLU A 252 4.56 27.90 -11.94
CA GLU A 252 6.00 27.70 -11.66
C GLU A 252 6.28 27.05 -10.30
N TRP A 253 5.40 27.24 -9.32
CA TRP A 253 5.52 26.72 -7.95
C TRP A 253 5.05 25.27 -7.81
N SER A 254 4.59 24.64 -8.89
CA SER A 254 4.32 23.19 -8.90
C SER A 254 5.60 22.35 -9.04
N LYS A 255 6.74 22.97 -9.36
CA LYS A 255 8.04 22.29 -9.48
C LYS A 255 8.43 21.61 -8.16
N VAL A 256 9.29 20.61 -8.26
CA VAL A 256 9.89 19.91 -7.11
C VAL A 256 11.38 20.25 -7.09
N ALA A 257 11.92 20.57 -5.92
CA ALA A 257 13.34 20.84 -5.74
C ALA A 257 14.20 19.60 -6.07
N PRO A 258 15.49 19.76 -6.41
CA PRO A 258 16.40 18.65 -6.69
C PRO A 258 16.78 17.92 -5.37
N LEU A 259 15.83 17.16 -4.83
CA LEU A 259 15.99 16.43 -3.57
C LEU A 259 17.04 15.32 -3.74
N ARG A 260 17.96 15.19 -2.78
CA ARG A 260 18.86 14.03 -2.69
C ARG A 260 18.15 12.88 -2.02
N ILE A 261 17.97 11.79 -2.75
CA ILE A 261 17.34 10.57 -2.29
C ILE A 261 18.43 9.53 -2.06
N MET A 262 18.58 9.07 -0.82
CA MET A 262 19.51 8.02 -0.44
C MET A 262 18.73 6.73 -0.18
N SER A 263 19.03 5.69 -0.94
CA SER A 263 18.59 4.31 -0.67
C SER A 263 19.76 3.53 -0.08
N PHE A 264 19.51 2.76 0.97
CA PHE A 264 20.55 1.94 1.60
C PHE A 264 20.00 0.59 2.05
N ASP A 265 20.91 -0.35 2.26
CA ASP A 265 20.67 -1.72 2.72
C ASP A 265 21.89 -2.20 3.53
N ILE A 266 21.68 -3.10 4.48
CA ILE A 266 22.75 -3.64 5.34
C ILE A 266 22.80 -5.16 5.29
N GLU A 267 23.99 -5.71 5.49
CA GLU A 267 24.19 -7.14 5.71
C GLU A 267 24.80 -7.42 7.08
N CYS A 268 24.32 -8.47 7.74
CA CYS A 268 24.79 -8.90 9.05
C CYS A 268 25.24 -10.37 9.00
N ALA A 269 26.36 -10.69 9.64
CA ALA A 269 26.83 -12.07 9.77
C ALA A 269 26.21 -12.73 11.02
N GLY A 270 25.09 -13.43 10.83
CA GLY A 270 24.36 -14.11 11.91
C GLY A 270 24.92 -15.49 12.30
N ARG A 271 24.63 -15.92 13.53
CA ARG A 271 24.82 -17.30 13.98
C ARG A 271 23.85 -18.24 13.25
N LYS A 272 24.31 -19.48 13.02
CA LYS A 272 23.50 -20.50 12.34
C LYS A 272 22.20 -20.74 13.09
N GLY A 273 21.12 -20.41 12.42
CA GLY A 273 19.78 -20.64 12.89
C GLY A 273 19.28 -19.72 14.00
N ILE A 274 19.84 -18.52 14.09
CA ILE A 274 19.31 -17.44 14.92
C ILE A 274 19.20 -16.21 14.03
N PHE A 275 18.06 -15.54 14.04
CA PHE A 275 17.93 -14.27 13.32
C PHE A 275 18.90 -13.25 13.93
N PRO A 276 19.57 -12.40 13.12
CA PRO A 276 20.61 -11.52 13.64
C PRO A 276 20.16 -10.67 14.83
N GLU A 277 20.99 -10.65 15.87
CA GLU A 277 20.80 -9.88 17.10
C GLU A 277 21.92 -8.83 17.22
N ALA A 278 21.58 -7.55 17.24
CA ALA A 278 22.55 -6.45 17.20
C ALA A 278 23.61 -6.46 18.31
N LYS A 279 23.36 -7.13 19.44
CA LYS A 279 24.34 -7.25 20.54
C LYS A 279 25.42 -8.31 20.31
N ILE A 280 25.26 -9.17 19.30
CA ILE A 280 26.13 -10.34 19.11
C ILE A 280 26.61 -10.38 17.66
N ASP A 281 25.68 -10.29 16.72
CA ASP A 281 25.95 -10.49 15.31
C ASP A 281 26.40 -9.15 14.66
N PRO A 282 27.55 -9.08 13.97
CA PRO A 282 28.11 -7.83 13.44
C PRO A 282 27.46 -7.40 12.12
N VAL A 283 27.43 -6.08 11.89
CA VAL A 283 27.19 -5.49 10.57
C VAL A 283 28.46 -5.61 9.75
N ILE A 284 28.35 -6.20 8.56
CA ILE A 284 29.50 -6.54 7.72
C ILE A 284 29.54 -5.75 6.41
N GLN A 285 28.38 -5.29 5.91
CA GLN A 285 28.31 -4.45 4.72
C GLN A 285 27.19 -3.42 4.85
N ILE A 286 27.43 -2.23 4.30
CA ILE A 286 26.40 -1.21 4.10
C ILE A 286 26.54 -0.66 2.69
N ALA A 287 25.54 -0.88 1.85
CA ALA A 287 25.47 -0.32 0.51
C ALA A 287 24.65 0.97 0.52
N SER A 288 25.06 1.98 -0.25
CA SER A 288 24.28 3.21 -0.40
C SER A 288 24.29 3.73 -1.84
N ILE A 289 23.09 4.10 -2.30
CA ILE A 289 22.83 4.66 -3.62
C ILE A 289 22.20 6.04 -3.43
N VAL A 290 22.74 7.07 -4.09
CA VAL A 290 22.19 8.43 -4.01
C VAL A 290 21.83 8.95 -5.39
N THR A 291 20.58 9.39 -5.53
CA THR A 291 20.02 9.93 -6.77
C THR A 291 19.44 11.32 -6.50
N VAL A 292 19.56 12.24 -7.45
CA VAL A 292 18.86 13.52 -7.39
C VAL A 292 17.49 13.37 -8.04
N GLN A 293 16.44 13.85 -7.37
CA GLN A 293 15.07 13.80 -7.89
C GLN A 293 15.00 14.45 -9.28
N GLY A 294 14.55 13.68 -10.27
CA GLY A 294 14.43 14.10 -11.67
C GLY A 294 15.56 13.59 -12.57
N GLU A 295 16.68 13.13 -12.00
CA GLU A 295 17.74 12.45 -12.74
C GLU A 295 17.38 10.97 -12.94
N SER A 296 17.84 10.40 -14.05
CA SER A 296 17.56 9.00 -14.42
C SER A 296 18.55 7.99 -13.83
N LYS A 297 19.65 8.47 -13.23
CA LYS A 297 20.77 7.65 -12.78
C LYS A 297 21.30 8.14 -11.44
N PRO A 298 21.75 7.23 -10.55
CA PRO A 298 22.40 7.63 -9.32
C PRO A 298 23.80 8.21 -9.58
N PHE A 299 24.15 9.27 -8.85
CA PHE A 299 25.47 9.89 -8.94
C PHE A 299 26.45 9.35 -7.89
N ILE A 300 25.95 8.79 -6.78
CA ILE A 300 26.76 8.06 -5.79
C ILE A 300 26.32 6.60 -5.75
N ARG A 301 27.31 5.72 -5.82
CA ARG A 301 27.19 4.28 -5.62
C ARG A 301 28.36 3.85 -4.76
N ASN A 302 28.10 3.38 -3.55
CA ASN A 302 29.16 2.91 -2.68
C ASN A 302 28.75 1.67 -1.87
N VAL A 303 29.76 0.97 -1.39
CA VAL A 303 29.60 -0.13 -0.44
C VAL A 303 30.75 -0.08 0.56
N MET A 304 30.40 0.00 1.83
CA MET A 304 31.33 -0.10 2.95
C MET A 304 31.36 -1.54 3.41
N VAL A 305 32.53 -2.17 3.46
CA VAL A 305 32.69 -3.62 3.70
C VAL A 305 33.65 -3.85 4.86
N LEU A 306 33.30 -4.74 5.78
CA LEU A 306 34.21 -5.24 6.81
C LEU A 306 35.16 -6.26 6.17
N ASN A 307 36.46 -6.07 6.36
CA ASN A 307 37.59 -6.74 5.69
C ASN A 307 37.77 -6.33 4.21
N SER A 308 38.80 -6.90 3.57
CA SER A 308 39.14 -6.64 2.16
C SER A 308 38.03 -7.07 1.20
N CYS A 309 37.80 -6.31 0.14
CA CYS A 309 36.79 -6.62 -0.88
C CYS A 309 37.38 -6.35 -2.26
N ALA A 310 37.19 -7.28 -3.20
CA ALA A 310 37.64 -7.07 -4.56
C ALA A 310 36.87 -5.93 -5.24
N HIS A 311 37.52 -5.25 -6.20
CA HIS A 311 36.99 -4.04 -6.85
C HIS A 311 35.66 -4.31 -7.58
N ILE A 312 34.71 -3.37 -7.46
CA ILE A 312 33.42 -3.41 -8.16
C ILE A 312 33.36 -2.25 -9.14
N VAL A 313 33.20 -2.58 -10.41
CA VAL A 313 33.12 -1.60 -11.50
C VAL A 313 31.95 -0.63 -11.26
N GLY A 314 32.19 0.66 -11.47
CA GLY A 314 31.20 1.72 -11.29
C GLY A 314 30.79 2.02 -9.84
N THR A 315 31.49 1.47 -8.84
CA THR A 315 31.12 1.58 -7.42
C THR A 315 32.34 1.92 -6.56
N HIS A 316 32.18 2.84 -5.60
CA HIS A 316 33.21 3.11 -4.61
C HIS A 316 33.17 2.06 -3.49
N THR A 317 34.06 1.07 -3.55
CA THR A 317 34.22 0.02 -2.53
C THR A 317 35.18 0.49 -1.45
N MET A 318 34.74 0.52 -0.18
CA MET A 318 35.53 0.97 0.97
C MET A 318 35.68 -0.16 1.99
N PRO A 319 36.83 -0.84 2.05
CA PRO A 319 37.11 -1.86 3.07
C PRO A 319 37.48 -1.22 4.42
N PHE A 320 37.09 -1.85 5.52
CA PHE A 320 37.41 -1.46 6.90
C PHE A 320 37.86 -2.68 7.71
N ASP A 321 38.88 -2.52 8.54
CA ASP A 321 39.38 -3.62 9.39
C ASP A 321 38.55 -3.81 10.68
N GLU A 322 37.84 -2.76 11.11
CA GLU A 322 37.04 -2.73 12.34
C GLU A 322 35.62 -2.24 12.03
N GLU A 323 34.63 -2.87 12.68
CA GLU A 323 33.21 -2.53 12.50
C GLU A 323 32.89 -1.12 13.00
N GLU A 324 33.53 -0.69 14.08
CA GLU A 324 33.37 0.65 14.66
C GLU A 324 33.75 1.74 13.65
N LYS A 325 34.81 1.51 12.88
CA LYS A 325 35.27 2.40 11.81
C LYS A 325 34.29 2.42 10.65
N LEU A 326 33.75 1.27 10.26
CA LEU A 326 32.71 1.15 9.23
C LEU A 326 31.46 1.94 9.61
N LEU A 327 30.93 1.74 10.83
CA LEU A 327 29.75 2.45 11.32
C LEU A 327 30.00 3.94 11.43
N ALA A 328 31.15 4.35 11.97
CA ALA A 328 31.54 5.76 12.05
C ALA A 328 31.58 6.41 10.66
N ALA A 329 32.26 5.76 9.70
CA ALA A 329 32.37 6.23 8.32
C ALA A 329 31.01 6.34 7.62
N TRP A 330 30.09 5.40 7.84
CA TRP A 330 28.74 5.49 7.27
C TRP A 330 27.97 6.68 7.86
N SER A 331 28.05 6.90 9.17
CA SER A 331 27.40 8.06 9.79
C SER A 331 27.98 9.40 9.29
N ASP A 332 29.28 9.48 9.03
CA ASP A 332 29.93 10.64 8.43
C ASP A 332 29.52 10.83 6.96
N PHE A 333 29.39 9.74 6.21
CA PHE A 333 28.87 9.75 4.84
C PHE A 333 27.46 10.34 4.79
N VAL A 334 26.53 9.90 5.65
CA VAL A 334 25.17 10.45 5.72
C VAL A 334 25.19 11.95 6.00
N ARG A 335 26.03 12.41 6.93
CA ARG A 335 26.18 13.85 7.23
C ARG A 335 26.74 14.65 6.05
N ARG A 336 27.75 14.13 5.36
CA ARG A 336 28.42 14.81 4.23
C ARG A 336 27.56 14.84 2.97
N VAL A 337 26.82 13.76 2.68
CA VAL A 337 25.87 13.70 1.56
C VAL A 337 24.66 14.58 1.80
N ASP A 338 24.23 14.72 3.06
CA ASP A 338 23.05 15.46 3.47
C ASP A 338 21.78 15.06 2.67
N PRO A 339 21.34 13.79 2.71
CA PRO A 339 20.15 13.36 1.98
C PRO A 339 18.87 14.03 2.51
N ASP A 340 17.96 14.37 1.60
CA ASP A 340 16.64 14.94 1.91
C ASP A 340 15.61 13.85 2.21
N VAL A 341 15.72 12.74 1.49
CA VAL A 341 14.84 11.58 1.62
C VAL A 341 15.72 10.34 1.80
N VAL A 342 15.45 9.57 2.84
CA VAL A 342 16.06 8.26 3.05
C VAL A 342 15.02 7.18 2.77
N ILE A 343 15.36 6.27 1.86
CA ILE A 343 14.53 5.15 1.44
C ILE A 343 15.28 3.83 1.64
N GLY A 344 14.59 2.74 1.36
CA GLY A 344 15.09 1.37 1.41
C GLY A 344 13.91 0.41 1.51
N TYR A 345 14.15 -0.83 1.91
CA TYR A 345 13.09 -1.82 2.09
C TYR A 345 13.16 -2.45 3.48
N ASN A 346 12.18 -2.16 4.34
CA ASN A 346 12.16 -2.55 5.76
C ASN A 346 13.13 -1.79 6.68
N THR A 347 13.60 -0.62 6.24
CA THR A 347 14.56 0.23 6.97
C THR A 347 14.04 0.70 8.33
N SER A 348 12.75 0.98 8.44
CA SER A 348 12.16 1.45 9.71
C SER A 348 12.16 0.37 10.79
N ASN A 349 11.92 -0.89 10.42
CA ASN A 349 11.72 -1.98 11.39
C ASN A 349 12.99 -2.83 11.61
N PHE A 350 13.92 -2.86 10.65
CA PHE A 350 15.15 -3.64 10.74
C PHE A 350 16.39 -2.75 10.72
N ASP A 351 16.73 -2.13 9.58
CA ASP A 351 18.06 -1.52 9.36
C ASP A 351 18.41 -0.44 10.38
N PHE A 352 17.54 0.56 10.56
CA PHE A 352 17.81 1.65 11.51
C PHE A 352 17.88 1.15 12.97
N PRO A 353 16.88 0.40 13.49
CA PRO A 353 16.99 -0.17 14.83
C PRO A 353 18.25 -0.99 15.04
N TYR A 354 18.62 -1.83 14.06
CA TYR A 354 19.79 -2.71 14.14
C TYR A 354 21.08 -1.91 14.23
N LEU A 355 21.27 -0.95 13.32
CA LEU A 355 22.44 -0.07 13.28
C LEU A 355 22.58 0.75 14.58
N LEU A 356 21.47 1.32 15.08
CA LEU A 356 21.49 2.12 16.31
C LEU A 356 21.84 1.28 17.55
N ASP A 357 21.26 0.08 17.66
CA ASP A 357 21.54 -0.84 18.77
C ASP A 357 22.97 -1.41 18.69
N ARG A 358 23.46 -1.72 17.49
CA ARG A 358 24.83 -2.21 17.25
C ARG A 358 25.87 -1.14 17.58
N ALA A 359 25.68 0.08 17.07
CA ALA A 359 26.56 1.20 17.37
C ALA A 359 26.59 1.54 18.86
N LYS A 360 25.44 1.44 19.55
CA LYS A 360 25.37 1.58 21.01
C LYS A 360 26.13 0.47 21.74
N HIS A 361 26.03 -0.77 21.27
CA HIS A 361 26.74 -1.92 21.86
C HIS A 361 28.26 -1.78 21.74
N LEU A 362 28.75 -1.31 20.59
CA LEU A 362 30.18 -1.12 20.31
C LEU A 362 30.75 0.22 20.83
N GLY A 363 29.91 1.12 21.34
CA GLY A 363 30.36 2.42 21.85
C GLY A 363 30.70 3.45 20.77
N VAL A 364 30.10 3.37 19.57
CA VAL A 364 30.30 4.34 18.48
C VAL A 364 29.49 5.62 18.76
N LEU A 365 30.03 6.50 19.61
CA LEU A 365 29.30 7.62 20.21
C LEU A 365 28.69 8.62 19.21
N LYS A 366 29.32 8.82 18.05
CA LYS A 366 28.86 9.77 17.00
C LYS A 366 27.87 9.18 16.00
N PHE A 367 27.64 7.87 16.06
CA PHE A 367 26.72 7.20 15.14
C PHE A 367 25.28 7.72 15.22
N PRO A 368 24.66 7.87 16.41
CA PRO A 368 23.24 8.19 16.52
C PRO A 368 22.96 9.68 16.32
N PHE A 369 23.73 10.40 15.50
CA PHE A 369 23.50 11.79 15.12
C PHE A 369 23.36 11.84 13.58
N LEU A 370 22.24 11.27 13.11
CA LEU A 370 21.95 11.08 11.69
C LEU A 370 21.03 12.17 11.11
N GLY A 371 20.36 12.95 11.95
CA GLY A 371 19.55 14.10 11.53
C GLY A 371 20.38 15.25 10.95
N ARG A 372 19.72 16.37 10.66
CA ARG A 372 20.37 17.64 10.29
C ARG A 372 20.78 18.48 11.49
N LEU A 373 20.33 18.10 12.68
CA LEU A 373 20.68 18.76 13.94
C LEU A 373 21.75 17.93 14.66
N ASN A 374 22.82 18.60 15.07
CA ASN A 374 24.02 17.97 15.61
C ASN A 374 23.90 17.59 17.09
N ASP A 375 22.92 18.16 17.78
CA ASP A 375 22.67 18.01 19.21
C ASP A 375 21.49 17.07 19.51
N ILE A 376 20.78 16.58 18.49
CA ILE A 376 19.65 15.65 18.65
C ILE A 376 20.08 14.23 18.29
N ARG A 377 19.91 13.34 19.26
CA ARG A 377 20.16 11.91 19.10
C ARG A 377 19.01 11.24 18.34
N THR A 378 19.35 10.47 17.33
CA THR A 378 18.47 9.54 16.61
C THR A 378 18.19 8.30 17.46
N GLU A 379 16.91 8.00 17.65
CA GLU A 379 16.39 6.87 18.42
C GLU A 379 15.26 6.19 17.67
N ALA A 380 15.22 4.85 17.69
CA ALA A 380 14.09 4.07 17.21
C ALA A 380 13.09 3.85 18.36
N LYS A 381 11.80 4.16 18.12
CA LYS A 381 10.72 4.05 19.10
C LYS A 381 9.59 3.19 18.57
N ASP A 382 9.04 2.32 19.41
CA ASP A 382 7.89 1.50 19.02
C ASP A 382 6.65 2.37 18.81
N THR A 383 5.93 2.08 17.75
CA THR A 383 4.69 2.76 17.35
C THR A 383 3.65 1.72 16.96
N LYS A 384 2.38 2.01 17.28
CA LYS A 384 1.26 1.16 16.89
C LYS A 384 0.34 1.95 15.97
N PHE A 385 0.00 1.36 14.84
CA PHE A 385 -1.00 1.89 13.91
C PHE A 385 -2.15 0.89 13.79
N SER A 386 -3.38 1.39 13.96
CA SER A 386 -4.59 0.57 13.85
C SER A 386 -5.61 1.26 12.95
N SER A 387 -6.12 0.53 11.96
CA SER A 387 -7.30 0.93 11.20
C SER A 387 -7.98 -0.28 10.56
N LYS A 388 -9.29 -0.21 10.30
CA LYS A 388 -10.00 -1.26 9.56
C LYS A 388 -9.44 -1.46 8.14
N ALA A 389 -8.96 -0.40 7.50
CA ALA A 389 -8.48 -0.43 6.11
C ALA A 389 -7.07 -1.01 5.96
N TYR A 390 -6.16 -0.68 6.88
CA TYR A 390 -4.75 -1.07 6.81
C TYR A 390 -4.35 -2.18 7.81
N GLY A 391 -5.28 -2.57 8.70
CA GLY A 391 -5.04 -3.53 9.77
C GLY A 391 -4.37 -2.91 11.00
N ASN A 392 -3.93 -3.78 11.91
CA ASN A 392 -3.12 -3.43 13.06
C ASN A 392 -1.67 -3.77 12.76
N ARG A 393 -0.76 -2.81 12.96
CA ARG A 393 0.68 -2.97 12.73
C ARG A 393 1.45 -2.37 13.89
N GLU A 394 2.48 -3.07 14.31
CA GLU A 394 3.51 -2.55 15.19
C GLU A 394 4.71 -2.22 14.29
N ASN A 395 5.13 -0.97 14.33
CA ASN A 395 6.24 -0.45 13.54
C ASN A 395 7.20 0.29 14.47
N LYS A 396 8.45 0.46 14.06
CA LYS A 396 9.37 1.39 14.71
C LYS A 396 9.42 2.70 13.93
N SER A 397 9.49 3.81 14.67
CA SER A 397 9.70 5.15 14.13
C SER A 397 11.04 5.65 14.59
N THR A 398 11.87 6.08 13.65
CA THR A 398 13.21 6.64 13.91
C THR A 398 13.15 8.15 13.71
N ASN A 399 13.65 8.94 14.66
CA ASN A 399 13.73 10.39 14.45
C ASN A 399 14.99 10.78 13.66
N MET A 400 14.81 11.53 12.58
CA MET A 400 15.87 12.07 11.74
C MET A 400 15.49 13.48 11.31
N GLU A 401 15.65 14.43 12.23
CA GLU A 401 15.16 15.80 12.07
C GLU A 401 15.70 16.43 10.78
N GLY A 402 14.78 16.81 9.89
CA GLY A 402 15.08 17.43 8.61
C GLY A 402 15.32 16.48 7.44
N ARG A 403 15.09 15.17 7.62
CA ARG A 403 15.18 14.14 6.59
C ARG A 403 13.90 13.33 6.54
N LEU A 404 13.28 13.28 5.36
CA LEU A 404 12.12 12.43 5.13
C LEU A 404 12.53 10.96 5.13
N GLN A 405 11.66 10.09 5.64
CA GLN A 405 11.82 8.64 5.56
C GLN A 405 10.68 8.05 4.74
N LEU A 406 11.02 7.29 3.70
CA LEU A 406 10.06 6.61 2.83
C LEU A 406 10.46 5.14 2.67
N ASP A 407 10.12 4.32 3.67
CA ASP A 407 10.31 2.88 3.63
C ASP A 407 9.36 2.25 2.59
N MET A 408 9.93 1.68 1.53
CA MET A 408 9.18 1.14 0.41
C MET A 408 8.34 -0.09 0.81
N LEU A 409 8.70 -0.82 1.86
CA LEU A 409 7.84 -1.90 2.38
C LEU A 409 6.53 -1.33 2.91
N GLN A 410 6.58 -0.22 3.65
CA GLN A 410 5.38 0.42 4.19
C GLN A 410 4.50 0.99 3.07
N VAL A 411 5.10 1.61 2.05
CA VAL A 411 4.40 2.07 0.85
C VAL A 411 3.70 0.90 0.17
N MET A 412 4.41 -0.21 -0.08
CA MET A 412 3.84 -1.39 -0.72
C MET A 412 2.66 -1.96 0.07
N GLN A 413 2.80 -2.10 1.38
CA GLN A 413 1.75 -2.62 2.24
C GLN A 413 0.54 -1.69 2.40
N ARG A 414 0.70 -0.39 2.16
CA ARG A 414 -0.34 0.62 2.31
C ARG A 414 -1.14 0.80 1.01
N ASP A 415 -0.42 0.90 -0.12
CA ASP A 415 -1.00 1.29 -1.39
C ASP A 415 -1.32 0.08 -2.29
N TYR A 416 -0.64 -1.05 -2.07
CA TYR A 416 -0.78 -2.24 -2.90
C TYR A 416 -1.27 -3.45 -2.13
N LYS A 417 -1.95 -4.31 -2.88
CA LYS A 417 -2.67 -5.48 -2.39
C LYS A 417 -2.04 -6.75 -3.00
N LEU A 418 -0.89 -7.17 -2.46
CA LEU A 418 -0.06 -8.25 -3.01
C LEU A 418 -0.09 -9.56 -2.21
N ARG A 419 0.21 -10.70 -2.86
CA ARG A 419 0.30 -12.01 -2.19
C ARG A 419 1.51 -12.11 -1.25
N SER A 420 2.65 -11.59 -1.69
CA SER A 420 3.87 -11.46 -0.90
C SER A 420 4.37 -10.03 -0.97
N TYR A 421 5.01 -9.58 0.11
CA TYR A 421 5.65 -8.27 0.23
C TYR A 421 7.16 -8.42 0.47
N THR A 422 7.76 -9.55 0.08
CA THR A 422 9.22 -9.66 0.00
C THR A 422 9.73 -8.78 -1.15
N LEU A 423 10.93 -8.20 -1.00
CA LEU A 423 11.52 -7.34 -2.04
C LEU A 423 11.56 -8.07 -3.39
N ASN A 424 11.97 -9.35 -3.41
CA ASN A 424 11.97 -10.17 -4.62
C ASN A 424 10.59 -10.27 -5.29
N SER A 425 9.52 -10.52 -4.53
CA SER A 425 8.17 -10.63 -5.08
C SER A 425 7.65 -9.31 -5.64
N VAL A 426 7.94 -8.20 -4.95
CA VAL A 426 7.53 -6.87 -5.38
C VAL A 426 8.28 -6.47 -6.67
N CYS A 427 9.58 -6.73 -6.75
CA CYS A 427 10.35 -6.51 -7.97
C CYS A 427 9.88 -7.40 -9.12
N ALA A 428 9.53 -8.66 -8.87
CA ALA A 428 9.00 -9.53 -9.91
C ALA A 428 7.67 -9.02 -10.48
N GLU A 429 6.78 -8.52 -9.62
CA GLU A 429 5.48 -7.98 -10.02
C GLU A 429 5.62 -6.66 -10.78
N PHE A 430 6.39 -5.72 -10.23
CA PHE A 430 6.43 -4.36 -10.77
C PHE A 430 7.58 -4.15 -11.74
N LEU A 431 8.80 -4.62 -11.45
CA LEU A 431 9.96 -4.44 -12.31
C LEU A 431 10.05 -5.50 -13.41
N GLY A 432 9.49 -6.70 -13.17
CA GLY A 432 9.59 -7.84 -14.08
C GLY A 432 10.93 -8.57 -13.98
N GLU A 433 11.63 -8.39 -12.86
CA GLU A 433 12.92 -9.02 -12.57
C GLU A 433 12.84 -9.82 -11.27
N GLN A 434 13.61 -10.91 -11.21
CA GLN A 434 13.80 -11.68 -9.99
C GLN A 434 15.24 -11.49 -9.52
N LYS A 435 15.44 -11.51 -8.20
CA LYS A 435 16.77 -11.52 -7.59
C LYS A 435 17.11 -12.91 -7.03
N GLU A 436 18.40 -13.22 -6.98
CA GLU A 436 18.87 -14.27 -6.09
C GLU A 436 18.50 -13.86 -4.65
N ASP A 437 17.93 -14.77 -3.89
CA ASP A 437 17.51 -14.54 -2.50
C ASP A 437 18.42 -15.37 -1.61
N VAL A 438 19.48 -14.77 -1.09
CA VAL A 438 20.53 -15.47 -0.35
C VAL A 438 20.07 -15.68 1.08
N HIS A 439 20.10 -16.93 1.57
CA HIS A 439 19.70 -17.23 2.94
C HIS A 439 20.72 -16.69 3.95
N HIS A 440 20.25 -16.14 5.06
CA HIS A 440 21.08 -15.52 6.10
C HIS A 440 22.22 -16.41 6.62
N SER A 441 22.00 -17.73 6.67
CA SER A 441 23.04 -18.68 7.10
C SER A 441 24.26 -18.74 6.18
N ILE A 442 24.10 -18.39 4.90
CA ILE A 442 25.18 -18.44 3.89
C ILE A 442 25.96 -17.12 3.86
N ILE A 443 25.35 -16.02 4.31
CA ILE A 443 25.99 -14.69 4.37
C ILE A 443 27.26 -14.76 5.22
N THR A 444 27.20 -15.43 6.38
CA THR A 444 28.35 -15.64 7.26
C THR A 444 29.45 -16.46 6.60
N GLU A 445 29.11 -17.46 5.78
CA GLU A 445 30.09 -18.26 5.04
C GLU A 445 30.76 -17.44 3.93
N LEU A 446 30.00 -16.62 3.19
CA LEU A 446 30.53 -15.73 2.16
C LEU A 446 31.45 -14.64 2.76
N GLN A 447 31.09 -14.09 3.92
CA GLN A 447 31.90 -13.09 4.61
C GLN A 447 33.25 -13.65 5.07
N ASN A 448 33.24 -14.86 5.64
CA ASN A 448 34.43 -15.54 6.16
C ASN A 448 35.30 -16.20 5.07
N GLY A 449 34.88 -16.15 3.80
CA GLY A 449 35.66 -16.59 2.66
C GLY A 449 36.77 -15.59 2.29
N ASN A 450 36.88 -15.30 1.00
CA ASN A 450 37.91 -14.41 0.44
C ASN A 450 37.32 -13.08 -0.04
N GLU A 451 38.16 -12.24 -0.65
CA GLU A 451 37.73 -10.93 -1.16
C GLU A 451 36.70 -11.02 -2.29
N GLU A 452 36.68 -12.11 -3.07
CA GLU A 452 35.71 -12.34 -4.15
C GLU A 452 34.35 -12.81 -3.61
N THR A 453 34.32 -13.63 -2.56
CA THR A 453 33.06 -13.99 -1.91
C THR A 453 32.41 -12.77 -1.23
N ARG A 454 33.23 -11.90 -0.62
CA ARG A 454 32.78 -10.60 -0.09
C ARG A 454 32.33 -9.64 -1.20
N ARG A 455 33.01 -9.64 -2.35
CA ARG A 455 32.59 -8.88 -3.54
C ARG A 455 31.23 -9.36 -4.06
N ARG A 456 30.97 -10.67 -4.13
CA ARG A 456 29.65 -11.21 -4.50
C ARG A 456 28.57 -10.72 -3.54
N LEU A 457 28.84 -10.75 -2.23
CA LEU A 457 27.92 -10.24 -1.21
C LEU A 457 27.70 -8.72 -1.35
N ALA A 458 28.74 -7.95 -1.66
CA ALA A 458 28.65 -6.51 -1.86
C ALA A 458 27.80 -6.15 -3.10
N ILE A 459 27.90 -6.91 -4.19
CA ILE A 459 27.03 -6.75 -5.37
C ILE A 459 25.58 -7.08 -5.03
N TYR A 460 25.35 -8.11 -4.20
CA TYR A 460 24.02 -8.46 -3.70
C TYR A 460 23.42 -7.32 -2.87
N CYS A 461 24.16 -6.78 -1.89
CA CYS A 461 23.73 -5.66 -1.05
C CYS A 461 23.51 -4.38 -1.87
N LEU A 462 24.37 -4.08 -2.86
CA LEU A 462 24.17 -2.96 -3.79
C LEU A 462 22.89 -3.09 -4.61
N LYS A 463 22.57 -4.31 -5.06
CA LYS A 463 21.32 -4.57 -5.77
C LYS A 463 20.14 -4.33 -4.84
N ASP A 464 20.16 -4.87 -3.63
CA ASP A 464 19.09 -4.68 -2.64
C ASP A 464 18.93 -3.21 -2.21
N ALA A 465 20.02 -2.43 -2.18
CA ALA A 465 19.96 -0.98 -1.99
C ALA A 465 19.40 -0.22 -3.21
N TYR A 466 19.58 -0.71 -4.44
CA TYR A 466 19.12 -0.03 -5.66
C TYR A 466 17.66 -0.34 -6.04
N LEU A 467 17.18 -1.54 -5.75
CA LEU A 467 15.81 -1.97 -6.06
C LEU A 467 14.72 -1.03 -5.48
N PRO A 468 14.81 -0.53 -4.23
CA PRO A 468 13.86 0.42 -3.67
C PRO A 468 13.79 1.73 -4.45
N GLN A 469 14.93 2.26 -4.92
CA GLN A 469 14.97 3.44 -5.79
C GLN A 469 14.22 3.17 -7.10
N ARG A 470 14.54 2.07 -7.79
CA ARG A 470 13.86 1.69 -9.05
C ARG A 470 12.35 1.48 -8.86
N LEU A 471 11.94 0.87 -7.75
CA LEU A 471 10.52 0.71 -7.40
C LEU A 471 9.83 2.06 -7.17
N MET A 472 10.45 2.93 -6.38
CA MET A 472 9.92 4.27 -6.07
C MET A 472 9.74 5.09 -7.35
N ASP A 473 10.72 5.06 -8.26
CA ASP A 473 10.67 5.78 -9.53
C ASP A 473 9.60 5.20 -10.47
N LYS A 474 9.56 3.87 -10.64
CA LYS A 474 8.58 3.20 -11.51
C LYS A 474 7.13 3.44 -11.06
N LEU A 475 6.92 3.49 -9.75
CA LEU A 475 5.60 3.69 -9.14
C LEU A 475 5.33 5.17 -8.81
N MET A 476 6.29 6.06 -9.09
CA MET A 476 6.23 7.50 -8.84
C MET A 476 5.84 7.85 -7.39
N CYS A 477 6.31 7.07 -6.42
CA CYS A 477 5.83 7.16 -5.05
C CYS A 477 6.06 8.54 -4.42
N LEU A 478 7.27 9.09 -4.55
CA LEU A 478 7.61 10.39 -3.96
C LEU A 478 6.72 11.52 -4.52
N ILE A 479 6.55 11.56 -5.84
CA ILE A 479 5.69 12.55 -6.53
C ILE A 479 4.24 12.45 -6.08
N ASN A 480 3.69 11.23 -6.04
CA ASN A 480 2.31 11.01 -5.60
C ASN A 480 2.07 11.47 -4.16
N TYR A 481 3.05 11.26 -3.27
CA TYR A 481 2.97 11.69 -1.87
C TYR A 481 3.17 13.20 -1.70
N ILE A 482 4.07 13.83 -2.47
CA ILE A 482 4.22 15.30 -2.52
C ILE A 482 2.90 15.94 -2.92
N GLU A 483 2.27 15.46 -4.00
CA GLU A 483 0.99 16.00 -4.47
C GLU A 483 -0.15 15.74 -3.47
N MET A 484 -0.16 14.59 -2.80
CA MET A 484 -1.10 14.33 -1.70
C MET A 484 -0.92 15.33 -0.54
N ALA A 485 0.32 15.63 -0.16
CA ALA A 485 0.64 16.58 0.92
C ALA A 485 0.23 18.01 0.55
N ARG A 486 0.45 18.41 -0.71
CA ARG A 486 0.02 19.70 -1.28
C ARG A 486 -1.50 19.84 -1.27
N VAL A 487 -2.21 18.87 -1.87
CA VAL A 487 -3.68 18.87 -1.99
C VAL A 487 -4.38 18.88 -0.63
N THR A 488 -3.89 18.07 0.32
CA THR A 488 -4.54 17.93 1.63
C THR A 488 -4.02 18.91 2.68
N GLY A 489 -2.92 19.61 2.38
CA GLY A 489 -2.30 20.59 3.26
C GLY A 489 -1.78 20.00 4.57
N VAL A 490 -1.29 18.76 4.56
CA VAL A 490 -0.66 18.10 5.73
C VAL A 490 0.85 17.94 5.50
N PRO A 491 1.68 17.87 6.55
CA PRO A 491 3.10 17.51 6.42
C PRO A 491 3.29 16.17 5.71
N PHE A 492 4.39 16.01 4.95
CA PHE A 492 4.66 14.78 4.20
C PHE A 492 4.67 13.53 5.09
N ASN A 493 5.36 13.59 6.24
CA ASN A 493 5.48 12.47 7.18
C ASN A 493 4.13 12.00 7.76
N TYR A 494 3.08 12.84 7.72
CA TYR A 494 1.74 12.42 8.15
C TYR A 494 1.12 11.41 7.18
N LEU A 495 1.54 11.38 5.92
CA LEU A 495 0.96 10.49 4.92
C LEU A 495 1.27 9.02 5.19
N LEU A 496 2.45 8.69 5.74
CA LEU A 496 2.78 7.33 6.16
C LEU A 496 2.36 7.08 7.62
N ALA A 497 2.60 8.03 8.53
CA ALA A 497 2.38 7.84 9.96
C ALA A 497 0.90 7.95 10.41
N ARG A 498 0.01 8.55 9.60
CA ARG A 498 -1.40 8.79 9.95
C ARG A 498 -2.35 8.22 8.88
N GLY A 499 -3.62 8.08 9.27
CA GLY A 499 -4.71 7.65 8.38
C GLY A 499 -5.32 8.78 7.55
N GLN A 500 -6.46 8.51 6.90
CA GLN A 500 -7.13 9.49 6.02
C GLN A 500 -7.78 10.65 6.79
N GLN A 501 -8.16 10.46 8.07
CA GLN A 501 -8.89 11.48 8.84
C GLN A 501 -8.12 12.81 8.95
N ILE A 502 -6.80 12.79 9.17
CA ILE A 502 -6.02 14.03 9.37
C ILE A 502 -6.01 14.93 8.13
N LYS A 503 -6.13 14.31 6.94
CA LYS A 503 -6.19 15.02 5.65
C LYS A 503 -7.49 15.80 5.53
N VAL A 504 -8.61 15.19 5.89
CA VAL A 504 -9.94 15.85 5.88
C VAL A 504 -9.99 16.93 6.95
N VAL A 505 -9.43 16.67 8.13
CA VAL A 505 -9.31 17.67 9.21
C VAL A 505 -8.56 18.91 8.72
N SER A 506 -7.39 18.77 8.10
CA SER A 506 -6.64 19.93 7.58
C SER A 506 -7.48 20.77 6.61
N GLN A 507 -8.12 20.13 5.62
CA GLN A 507 -8.97 20.80 4.65
C GLN A 507 -10.17 21.50 5.30
N LEU A 508 -10.83 20.84 6.27
CA LEU A 508 -11.97 21.40 6.99
C LEU A 508 -11.57 22.64 7.79
N PHE A 509 -10.45 22.61 8.50
CA PHE A 509 -9.96 23.75 9.27
C PHE A 509 -9.56 24.93 8.36
N ARG A 510 -8.92 24.67 7.21
CA ARG A 510 -8.59 25.73 6.24
C ARG A 510 -9.85 26.44 5.74
N LYS A 511 -10.87 25.68 5.34
CA LYS A 511 -12.15 26.27 4.90
C LYS A 511 -12.95 26.90 6.03
N ALA A 512 -12.90 26.34 7.24
CA ALA A 512 -13.50 26.97 8.42
C ALA A 512 -12.88 28.33 8.70
N LEU A 513 -11.54 28.44 8.64
CA LEU A 513 -10.82 29.70 8.82
C LEU A 513 -11.24 30.74 7.76
N GLU A 514 -11.27 30.37 6.48
CA GLU A 514 -11.71 31.23 5.37
C GLU A 514 -13.13 31.76 5.55
N LYS A 515 -14.04 30.93 6.08
CA LYS A 515 -15.46 31.29 6.26
C LYS A 515 -15.79 31.85 7.66
N GLY A 516 -14.81 31.89 8.57
CA GLY A 516 -14.98 32.44 9.92
C GLY A 516 -15.68 31.51 10.91
N PHE A 517 -15.69 30.20 10.66
CA PHE A 517 -16.16 29.18 11.60
C PHE A 517 -15.10 28.81 12.63
N VAL A 518 -15.55 28.27 13.76
CA VAL A 518 -14.72 27.57 14.75
C VAL A 518 -15.20 26.12 14.92
N ILE A 519 -14.25 25.19 15.06
CA ILE A 519 -14.55 23.75 15.11
C ILE A 519 -14.51 23.26 16.57
N PRO A 520 -15.58 22.62 17.09
CA PRO A 520 -15.60 22.14 18.48
C PRO A 520 -14.60 21.00 18.68
N ALA A 521 -13.95 20.99 19.84
CA ALA A 521 -13.05 19.92 20.25
C ALA A 521 -13.83 18.77 20.91
N VAL A 522 -14.51 17.96 20.11
CA VAL A 522 -15.35 16.85 20.58
C VAL A 522 -14.47 15.67 21.05
N SER A 523 -14.87 15.01 22.15
CA SER A 523 -14.27 13.75 22.59
C SER A 523 -14.88 12.57 21.84
N SER A 524 -14.05 11.65 21.33
CA SER A 524 -14.54 10.44 20.67
C SER A 524 -15.13 9.50 21.72
N GLN A 525 -16.45 9.36 21.75
CA GLN A 525 -17.08 8.22 22.40
C GLN A 525 -17.18 7.10 21.36
N GLY A 526 -16.33 6.09 21.48
CA GLY A 526 -16.39 4.94 20.59
C GLY A 526 -17.73 4.24 20.79
N SER A 527 -18.62 4.36 19.80
CA SER A 527 -19.82 3.52 19.71
C SER A 527 -19.55 2.37 18.74
N GLU A 528 -20.00 1.16 19.13
CA GLU A 528 -20.00 -0.03 18.28
C GLU A 528 -21.16 -0.02 17.26
N ASP A 529 -22.12 0.89 17.41
CA ASP A 529 -23.31 0.95 16.57
C ASP A 529 -22.94 1.31 15.13
N GLN A 530 -23.29 0.41 14.22
CA GLN A 530 -23.13 0.62 12.78
C GLN A 530 -24.41 1.25 12.24
N TYR A 531 -24.29 2.32 11.46
CA TYR A 531 -25.42 2.88 10.72
C TYR A 531 -25.69 2.06 9.45
N GLU A 532 -26.90 2.18 8.92
CA GLU A 532 -27.31 1.46 7.72
C GLU A 532 -26.49 1.90 6.49
N GLY A 533 -25.82 0.93 5.86
CA GLY A 533 -24.95 1.15 4.70
C GLY A 533 -25.68 1.23 3.36
N ALA A 534 -24.96 0.91 2.30
CA ALA A 534 -25.48 0.86 0.94
C ALA A 534 -26.34 -0.39 0.67
N THR A 535 -27.26 -0.28 -0.29
CA THR A 535 -28.04 -1.41 -0.81
C THR A 535 -27.28 -2.12 -1.92
N VAL A 536 -27.41 -3.46 -1.95
CA VAL A 536 -26.98 -4.30 -3.07
C VAL A 536 -28.22 -4.99 -3.62
N ILE A 537 -28.54 -4.70 -4.88
CA ILE A 537 -29.69 -5.31 -5.57
C ILE A 537 -29.45 -6.82 -5.65
N GLU A 538 -30.51 -7.60 -5.42
CA GLU A 538 -30.41 -9.06 -5.52
C GLU A 538 -30.00 -9.47 -6.93
N PRO A 539 -28.90 -10.25 -7.09
CA PRO A 539 -28.42 -10.64 -8.39
C PRO A 539 -29.35 -11.69 -9.01
N ARG A 540 -29.76 -11.47 -10.25
CA ARG A 540 -30.31 -12.53 -11.09
C ARG A 540 -29.16 -13.41 -11.57
N LYS A 541 -28.82 -14.41 -10.76
CA LYS A 541 -27.67 -15.30 -10.99
C LYS A 541 -27.80 -16.01 -12.34
N GLY A 542 -26.69 -16.16 -13.04
CA GLY A 542 -26.70 -16.83 -14.33
C GLY A 542 -25.48 -16.53 -15.18
N TYR A 543 -25.38 -17.29 -16.26
CA TYR A 543 -24.47 -17.01 -17.37
C TYR A 543 -25.23 -16.28 -18.49
N TYR A 544 -24.76 -15.08 -18.81
CA TYR A 544 -25.33 -14.19 -19.80
C TYR A 544 -24.43 -14.14 -21.04
N ASP A 545 -24.87 -14.80 -22.10
CA ASP A 545 -24.26 -14.70 -23.44
C ASP A 545 -24.89 -13.58 -24.28
N VAL A 546 -25.31 -12.51 -23.61
CA VAL A 546 -25.75 -11.26 -24.22
C VAL A 546 -24.98 -10.11 -23.56
N PRO A 547 -24.71 -9.02 -24.29
CA PRO A 547 -24.02 -7.87 -23.73
C PRO A 547 -24.80 -7.24 -22.56
N ILE A 548 -24.11 -6.97 -21.45
CA ILE A 548 -24.65 -6.32 -20.25
C ILE A 548 -23.98 -4.96 -20.07
N ALA A 549 -24.74 -3.88 -20.17
CA ALA A 549 -24.22 -2.53 -19.95
C ALA A 549 -24.09 -2.25 -18.45
N THR A 550 -22.98 -1.64 -18.04
CA THR A 550 -22.79 -1.15 -16.67
C THR A 550 -22.85 0.37 -16.65
N LEU A 551 -23.77 0.91 -15.86
CA LEU A 551 -23.92 2.34 -15.61
C LEU A 551 -23.51 2.62 -14.18
N ASP A 552 -22.66 3.62 -13.95
CA ASP A 552 -22.07 3.91 -12.63
C ASP A 552 -22.15 5.42 -12.29
N PHE A 553 -22.42 5.75 -11.03
CA PHE A 553 -22.50 7.13 -10.59
C PHE A 553 -21.11 7.75 -10.40
N ALA A 554 -20.84 8.84 -11.11
CA ALA A 554 -19.58 9.55 -10.98
C ALA A 554 -19.45 10.20 -9.59
N SER A 555 -18.60 9.62 -8.73
CA SER A 555 -18.35 10.10 -7.36
C SER A 555 -19.65 10.19 -6.54
N LEU A 556 -20.43 9.11 -6.46
CA LEU A 556 -21.76 9.06 -5.83
C LEU A 556 -21.88 9.86 -4.53
N TYR A 557 -21.14 9.48 -3.48
CA TYR A 557 -21.29 10.11 -2.16
C TYR A 557 -20.88 11.59 -2.13
N PRO A 558 -19.74 12.01 -2.70
CA PRO A 558 -19.46 13.43 -2.90
C PRO A 558 -20.58 14.17 -3.63
N SER A 559 -21.13 13.60 -4.69
CA SER A 559 -22.19 14.21 -5.50
C SER A 559 -23.50 14.38 -4.71
N ILE A 560 -23.90 13.39 -3.90
CA ILE A 560 -25.06 13.48 -2.99
C ILE A 560 -24.86 14.60 -1.97
N MET A 561 -23.69 14.67 -1.33
CA MET A 561 -23.40 15.70 -0.33
C MET A 561 -23.48 17.12 -0.93
N MET A 562 -23.02 17.29 -2.17
CA MET A 562 -23.09 18.57 -2.87
C MET A 562 -24.51 18.92 -3.31
N ALA A 563 -25.21 18.00 -3.97
CA ALA A 563 -26.56 18.23 -4.52
C ALA A 563 -27.56 18.64 -3.41
N HIS A 564 -27.55 17.91 -2.30
CA HIS A 564 -28.49 18.14 -1.20
C HIS A 564 -27.89 18.97 -0.05
N ASN A 565 -26.78 19.67 -0.30
CA ASN A 565 -26.14 20.62 0.65
C ASN A 565 -25.88 20.03 2.06
N LEU A 566 -25.45 18.76 2.13
CA LEU A 566 -25.26 18.04 3.39
C LEU A 566 -23.95 18.46 4.08
N CYS A 567 -24.05 19.10 5.24
CA CYS A 567 -22.89 19.61 5.97
C CYS A 567 -23.18 19.77 7.47
N TYR A 568 -22.12 19.79 8.28
CA TYR A 568 -22.19 20.18 9.70
C TYR A 568 -22.90 21.53 9.88
N THR A 569 -22.61 22.52 9.02
CA THR A 569 -23.12 23.89 9.13
C THR A 569 -24.55 24.07 8.64
N THR A 570 -25.13 23.04 8.02
CA THR A 570 -26.48 23.07 7.44
C THR A 570 -27.45 22.15 8.17
N LEU A 571 -26.96 21.32 9.10
CA LEU A 571 -27.76 20.43 9.93
C LEU A 571 -28.69 21.22 10.86
N LEU A 572 -29.96 20.81 10.93
CA LEU A 572 -31.00 21.42 11.75
C LEU A 572 -31.50 20.48 12.83
N THR A 573 -31.94 21.08 13.93
CA THR A 573 -32.77 20.43 14.95
C THR A 573 -34.19 21.01 14.90
N PRO A 574 -35.21 20.29 15.40
CA PRO A 574 -36.58 20.81 15.47
C PRO A 574 -36.68 22.16 16.20
N SER A 575 -35.88 22.36 17.24
CA SER A 575 -35.82 23.63 17.99
C SER A 575 -35.31 24.80 17.16
N ILE A 576 -34.32 24.57 16.29
CA ILE A 576 -33.77 25.61 15.40
C ILE A 576 -34.78 25.98 14.32
N ILE A 577 -35.50 24.99 13.76
CA ILE A 577 -36.56 25.22 12.76
C ILE A 577 -37.63 26.15 13.33
N GLN A 578 -38.09 25.88 14.56
CA GLN A 578 -39.07 26.72 15.24
C GLN A 578 -38.51 28.10 15.58
N LYS A 579 -37.29 28.18 16.13
CA LYS A 579 -36.67 29.45 16.52
C LYS A 579 -36.56 30.45 15.37
N TYR A 580 -36.20 29.97 14.17
CA TYR A 580 -36.00 30.81 12.99
C TYR A 580 -37.18 30.78 12.00
N ASN A 581 -38.32 30.18 12.38
CA ASN A 581 -39.52 30.05 11.55
C ASN A 581 -39.21 29.53 10.13
N LEU A 582 -38.37 28.49 10.02
CA LEU A 582 -37.95 27.95 8.73
C LEU A 582 -39.09 27.16 8.08
N VAL A 583 -39.31 27.38 6.78
CA VAL A 583 -40.39 26.72 6.03
C VAL A 583 -39.84 25.51 5.28
N LYS A 584 -40.51 24.35 5.40
CA LYS A 584 -40.12 23.11 4.70
C LYS A 584 -40.22 23.29 3.19
N ASP A 585 -39.29 22.70 2.44
CA ASP A 585 -39.20 22.72 0.96
C ASP A 585 -38.94 24.11 0.36
N VAL A 586 -38.87 25.13 1.23
CA VAL A 586 -38.43 26.48 0.90
C VAL A 586 -37.07 26.69 1.54
N ASP A 587 -36.94 26.65 2.85
CA ASP A 587 -35.71 26.97 3.57
C ASP A 587 -34.88 25.75 3.94
N TYR A 588 -35.52 24.58 4.08
CA TYR A 588 -34.87 23.33 4.46
C TYR A 588 -35.54 22.12 3.80
N VAL A 589 -34.79 21.02 3.72
CA VAL A 589 -35.25 19.71 3.25
C VAL A 589 -35.14 18.67 4.36
N ILE A 590 -35.94 17.60 4.25
CA ILE A 590 -35.84 16.42 5.10
C ILE A 590 -35.30 15.27 4.24
N THR A 591 -34.24 14.63 4.70
CA THR A 591 -33.62 13.51 3.97
C THR A 591 -34.45 12.23 4.11
N PRO A 592 -34.20 11.20 3.27
CA PRO A 592 -34.82 9.89 3.45
C PRO A 592 -34.49 9.23 4.81
N ASN A 593 -33.50 9.72 5.54
CA ASN A 593 -33.16 9.30 6.91
C ASN A 593 -33.89 10.12 8.00
N ASN A 594 -34.82 11.01 7.61
CA ASN A 594 -35.55 11.93 8.49
C ASN A 594 -34.70 13.01 9.19
N ASP A 595 -33.51 13.32 8.66
CA ASP A 595 -32.70 14.44 9.13
C ASP A 595 -33.03 15.72 8.36
N ALA A 596 -33.00 16.88 9.02
CA ALA A 596 -33.31 18.17 8.38
C ALA A 596 -32.03 18.96 8.06
N PHE A 597 -31.95 19.49 6.83
CA PHE A 597 -30.83 20.33 6.37
C PHE A 597 -31.31 21.59 5.67
N VAL A 598 -30.65 22.72 5.94
CA VAL A 598 -30.90 24.01 5.28
C VAL A 598 -30.52 23.93 3.79
N MET A 599 -31.35 24.53 2.93
CA MET A 599 -31.09 24.63 1.49
C MET A 599 -29.95 25.61 1.17
N GLU A 600 -29.27 25.41 0.03
CA GLU A 600 -28.11 26.23 -0.38
C GLU A 600 -28.42 27.73 -0.42
N LYS A 601 -29.65 28.10 -0.81
CA LYS A 601 -30.11 29.50 -0.89
C LYS A 601 -29.98 30.28 0.43
N LYS A 602 -30.07 29.58 1.57
CA LYS A 602 -29.91 30.15 2.91
C LYS A 602 -28.46 30.07 3.36
N ARG A 603 -27.81 28.92 3.12
CA ARG A 603 -26.39 28.72 3.40
C ARG A 603 -25.81 27.61 2.54
N LYS A 604 -24.72 27.91 1.84
CA LYS A 604 -23.87 26.88 1.23
C LYS A 604 -22.98 26.21 2.27
N GLY A 605 -23.09 24.90 2.43
CA GLY A 605 -22.33 24.12 3.40
C GLY A 605 -20.83 24.10 3.11
N VAL A 606 -20.02 23.99 4.16
CA VAL A 606 -18.54 23.91 4.06
C VAL A 606 -18.07 22.63 3.36
N LEU A 607 -18.70 21.48 3.63
CA LEU A 607 -18.35 20.21 2.99
C LEU A 607 -18.63 20.21 1.48
N PRO A 608 -19.81 20.66 0.99
CA PRO A 608 -20.04 20.90 -0.44
C PRO A 608 -18.98 21.78 -1.10
N ILE A 609 -18.54 22.86 -0.45
CA ILE A 609 -17.49 23.74 -0.96
C ILE A 609 -16.16 22.99 -1.10
N ILE A 610 -15.74 22.26 -0.07
CA ILE A 610 -14.51 21.44 -0.12
C ILE A 610 -14.57 20.43 -1.27
N LEU A 611 -15.69 19.73 -1.41
CA LEU A 611 -15.88 18.72 -2.45
C LEU A 611 -15.86 19.34 -3.85
N THR A 612 -16.48 20.51 -4.02
CA THR A 612 -16.47 21.27 -5.28
C THR A 612 -15.03 21.66 -5.63
N ASP A 613 -14.29 22.27 -4.69
CA ASP A 613 -12.91 22.69 -4.90
C ASP A 613 -12.01 21.50 -5.30
N LEU A 614 -12.17 20.35 -4.63
CA LEU A 614 -11.42 19.13 -4.93
C LEU A 614 -11.74 18.56 -6.32
N LEU A 615 -13.03 18.48 -6.68
CA LEU A 615 -13.46 17.92 -7.96
C LEU A 615 -13.12 18.84 -9.13
N ASP A 616 -13.24 20.16 -8.96
CA ASP A 616 -12.83 21.14 -9.96
C ASP A 616 -11.32 21.15 -10.17
N ALA A 617 -10.54 21.11 -9.08
CA ALA A 617 -9.09 20.94 -9.18
C ALA A 617 -8.73 19.64 -9.89
N ARG A 618 -9.48 18.55 -9.65
CA ARG A 618 -9.25 17.26 -10.32
C ARG A 618 -9.56 17.35 -11.80
N LYS A 619 -10.64 18.06 -12.16
CA LYS A 619 -11.02 18.29 -13.55
C LYS A 619 -9.94 19.08 -14.30
N ARG A 620 -9.40 20.14 -13.68
CA ARG A 620 -8.25 20.90 -14.21
C ARG A 620 -7.02 20.02 -14.38
N ALA A 621 -6.60 19.30 -13.34
CA ALA A 621 -5.45 18.39 -13.41
C ALA A 621 -5.58 17.33 -14.53
N LYS A 622 -6.77 16.75 -14.72
CA LYS A 622 -7.04 15.83 -15.84
C LYS A 622 -7.00 16.51 -17.21
N ALA A 623 -7.42 17.77 -17.31
CA ALA A 623 -7.36 18.53 -18.56
C ALA A 623 -5.90 18.88 -18.92
N ASP A 624 -5.11 19.30 -17.94
CA ASP A 624 -3.68 19.61 -18.12
C ASP A 624 -2.91 18.33 -18.47
N LEU A 625 -3.21 17.21 -17.80
CA LEU A 625 -2.62 15.90 -18.10
C LEU A 625 -2.89 15.43 -19.53
N LYS A 626 -3.99 15.85 -20.16
CA LYS A 626 -4.27 15.52 -21.57
C LYS A 626 -3.38 16.32 -22.54
N LYS A 627 -3.01 17.55 -22.18
CA LYS A 627 -2.22 18.46 -23.01
C LYS A 627 -0.72 18.27 -22.84
N GLU A 628 -0.28 17.88 -21.64
CA GLU A 628 1.13 17.78 -21.30
C GLU A 628 1.83 16.60 -22.02
N THR A 629 3.02 16.86 -22.57
CA THR A 629 3.84 15.89 -23.29
C THR A 629 5.04 15.42 -22.47
N ASP A 630 5.55 16.26 -21.56
CA ASP A 630 6.70 15.95 -20.73
C ASP A 630 6.38 14.81 -19.74
N PRO A 631 7.10 13.68 -19.78
CA PRO A 631 6.79 12.52 -18.93
C PRO A 631 6.77 12.83 -17.43
N PHE A 632 7.67 13.71 -16.96
CA PHE A 632 7.77 14.06 -15.55
C PHE A 632 6.60 14.95 -15.10
N LYS A 633 6.25 15.99 -15.86
CA LYS A 633 5.08 16.83 -15.58
C LYS A 633 3.78 16.02 -15.68
N ARG A 634 3.68 15.09 -16.64
CA ARG A 634 2.54 14.15 -16.71
C ARG A 634 2.43 13.31 -15.43
N ALA A 635 3.55 12.82 -14.93
CA ALA A 635 3.61 12.06 -13.69
C ALA A 635 3.09 12.89 -12.49
N VAL A 636 3.55 14.13 -12.34
CA VAL A 636 3.05 15.07 -11.31
C VAL A 636 1.55 15.30 -11.43
N LEU A 637 1.04 15.57 -12.63
CA LEU A 637 -0.39 15.81 -12.86
C LEU A 637 -1.25 14.57 -12.59
N ASP A 638 -0.78 13.37 -12.90
CA ASP A 638 -1.49 12.13 -12.59
C ASP A 638 -1.51 11.86 -11.07
N GLY A 639 -0.39 12.07 -10.38
CA GLY A 639 -0.34 12.01 -8.92
C GLY A 639 -1.33 12.98 -8.27
N ARG A 640 -1.39 14.22 -8.77
CA ARG A 640 -2.34 15.25 -8.33
C ARG A 640 -3.79 14.83 -8.52
N GLN A 641 -4.20 14.33 -9.70
CA GLN A 641 -5.60 13.93 -9.92
C GLN A 641 -6.01 12.73 -9.04
N LEU A 642 -5.09 11.80 -8.79
CA LEU A 642 -5.34 10.67 -7.90
C LEU A 642 -5.49 11.13 -6.45
N ALA A 643 -4.63 12.03 -5.99
CA ALA A 643 -4.70 12.61 -4.65
C ALA A 643 -6.03 13.33 -4.40
N LEU A 644 -6.49 14.12 -5.38
CA LEU A 644 -7.77 14.81 -5.32
C LEU A 644 -8.95 13.83 -5.27
N LYS A 645 -8.90 12.73 -6.06
CA LYS A 645 -9.93 11.67 -6.02
C LYS A 645 -10.01 11.01 -4.64
N ILE A 646 -8.87 10.61 -4.08
CA ILE A 646 -8.80 9.94 -2.77
C ILE A 646 -9.31 10.86 -1.67
N SER A 647 -8.93 12.14 -1.73
CA SER A 647 -9.35 13.16 -0.76
C SER A 647 -10.87 13.37 -0.79
N ALA A 648 -11.46 13.53 -1.98
CA ALA A 648 -12.91 13.70 -2.13
C ALA A 648 -13.69 12.51 -1.57
N ASN A 649 -13.27 11.28 -1.87
CA ASN A 649 -13.92 10.06 -1.37
C ASN A 649 -13.77 9.90 0.15
N SER A 650 -12.73 10.48 0.76
CA SER A 650 -12.49 10.38 2.19
C SER A 650 -13.36 11.32 3.04
N VAL A 651 -13.93 12.38 2.45
CA VAL A 651 -14.76 13.36 3.17
C VAL A 651 -16.00 12.72 3.79
N TYR A 652 -16.73 11.89 3.02
CA TYR A 652 -17.86 11.12 3.55
C TYR A 652 -17.45 10.19 4.69
N GLY A 653 -16.38 9.42 4.50
CA GLY A 653 -15.90 8.47 5.51
C GLY A 653 -15.48 9.15 6.82
N PHE A 654 -15.08 10.42 6.77
CA PHE A 654 -14.76 11.22 7.95
C PHE A 654 -16.00 11.53 8.80
N THR A 655 -17.15 11.86 8.19
CA THR A 655 -18.37 12.19 8.95
C THR A 655 -18.95 10.96 9.64
N GLY A 656 -18.83 9.78 9.04
CA GLY A 656 -19.34 8.51 9.60
C GLY A 656 -18.38 7.78 10.55
N ALA A 657 -17.20 8.33 10.84
CA ALA A 657 -16.22 7.67 11.72
C ALA A 657 -16.47 8.00 13.20
N THR A 658 -17.18 7.12 13.92
CA THR A 658 -17.48 7.25 15.36
C THR A 658 -16.21 7.38 16.20
N VAL A 659 -15.18 6.60 15.88
CA VAL A 659 -13.81 6.78 16.39
C VAL A 659 -13.08 7.80 15.53
N GLY A 660 -13.37 9.09 15.75
CA GLY A 660 -12.85 10.21 14.97
C GLY A 660 -12.98 11.56 15.66
N LYS A 661 -12.42 12.61 15.03
CA LYS A 661 -12.36 13.96 15.61
C LYS A 661 -13.66 14.77 15.55
N LEU A 662 -14.57 14.45 14.64
CA LEU A 662 -15.82 15.19 14.44
C LEU A 662 -16.92 14.30 13.79
N PRO A 663 -17.36 13.21 14.45
CA PRO A 663 -18.41 12.36 13.91
C PRO A 663 -19.74 13.11 13.77
N CYS A 664 -20.46 12.85 12.69
CA CYS A 664 -21.85 13.27 12.48
C CYS A 664 -22.56 12.21 11.65
N LEU A 665 -23.21 11.28 12.35
CA LEU A 665 -23.87 10.13 11.75
C LEU A 665 -25.08 10.52 10.90
N GLN A 666 -25.74 11.63 11.25
CA GLN A 666 -26.86 12.19 10.48
C GLN A 666 -26.47 12.45 9.02
N ILE A 667 -25.25 12.98 8.79
CA ILE A 667 -24.74 13.21 7.44
C ILE A 667 -24.47 11.87 6.74
N SER A 668 -23.74 10.95 7.37
CA SER A 668 -23.38 9.68 6.72
C SER A 668 -24.61 8.81 6.42
N SER A 669 -25.55 8.71 7.35
CA SER A 669 -26.80 7.96 7.18
C SER A 669 -27.71 8.60 6.13
N SER A 670 -27.79 9.93 6.08
CA SER A 670 -28.53 10.63 5.01
C SER A 670 -27.91 10.38 3.64
N VAL A 671 -26.58 10.38 3.53
CA VAL A 671 -25.88 10.07 2.27
C VAL A 671 -26.16 8.65 1.80
N THR A 672 -26.08 7.65 2.70
CA THR A 672 -26.38 6.26 2.32
C THR A 672 -27.85 6.09 1.97
N ALA A 673 -28.77 6.74 2.70
CA ALA A 673 -30.20 6.69 2.41
C ALA A 673 -30.54 7.27 1.04
N TYR A 674 -29.97 8.43 0.66
CA TYR A 674 -30.08 8.95 -0.71
C TYR A 674 -29.51 7.97 -1.73
N GLY A 675 -28.33 7.37 -1.48
CA GLY A 675 -27.75 6.37 -2.37
C GLY A 675 -28.67 5.17 -2.61
N ARG A 676 -29.37 4.68 -1.57
CA ARG A 676 -30.36 3.60 -1.70
C ARG A 676 -31.57 4.00 -2.53
N VAL A 677 -32.08 5.21 -2.35
CA VAL A 677 -33.19 5.74 -3.16
C VAL A 677 -32.76 5.88 -4.61
N MET A 678 -31.59 6.47 -4.86
CA MET A 678 -31.09 6.72 -6.22
C MET A 678 -30.86 5.46 -7.03
N ILE A 679 -30.30 4.39 -6.45
CA ILE A 679 -30.10 3.13 -7.16
C ILE A 679 -31.43 2.44 -7.50
N GLU A 680 -32.43 2.53 -6.62
CA GLU A 680 -33.77 2.00 -6.86
C GLU A 680 -34.52 2.81 -7.93
N THR A 681 -34.46 4.15 -7.86
CA THR A 681 -35.01 5.03 -8.91
C THR A 681 -34.35 4.77 -10.26
N THR A 682 -33.03 4.60 -10.29
CA THR A 682 -32.29 4.26 -11.52
C THR A 682 -32.79 2.97 -12.13
N LYS A 683 -33.00 1.94 -11.30
CA LYS A 683 -33.55 0.67 -11.76
C LYS A 683 -34.94 0.85 -12.37
N GLN A 684 -35.85 1.52 -11.65
CA GLN A 684 -37.22 1.74 -12.10
C GLN A 684 -37.30 2.52 -13.40
N GLU A 685 -36.52 3.61 -13.53
CA GLU A 685 -36.49 4.45 -14.73
C GLU A 685 -35.96 3.69 -15.96
N VAL A 686 -34.93 2.85 -15.78
CA VAL A 686 -34.40 2.01 -16.87
C VAL A 686 -35.43 0.96 -17.30
N GLU A 687 -36.01 0.23 -16.35
CA GLU A 687 -36.98 -0.85 -16.66
C GLU A 687 -38.31 -0.31 -17.21
N ALA A 688 -38.72 0.91 -16.83
CA ALA A 688 -39.96 1.53 -17.34
C ALA A 688 -39.79 2.19 -18.71
N THR A 689 -38.61 2.73 -19.02
CA THR A 689 -38.38 3.50 -20.27
C THR A 689 -38.06 2.58 -21.44
N TYR A 690 -37.15 1.63 -21.25
CA TYR A 690 -36.61 0.79 -22.32
C TYR A 690 -37.44 -0.49 -22.46
N THR A 691 -38.69 -0.35 -22.94
CA THR A 691 -39.66 -1.44 -23.08
C THR A 691 -40.11 -1.61 -24.54
N VAL A 692 -40.66 -2.79 -24.87
CA VAL A 692 -41.28 -3.02 -26.18
C VAL A 692 -42.46 -2.06 -26.43
N GLU A 693 -43.23 -1.75 -25.39
CA GLU A 693 -44.35 -0.82 -25.46
C GLU A 693 -43.92 0.61 -25.84
N ASN A 694 -42.72 1.01 -25.43
CA ASN A 694 -42.11 2.30 -25.77
C ASN A 694 -41.33 2.28 -27.10
N GLY A 695 -41.49 1.23 -27.91
CA GLY A 695 -40.90 1.12 -29.25
C GLY A 695 -39.46 0.59 -29.29
N TYR A 696 -38.94 0.02 -28.20
CA TYR A 696 -37.64 -0.68 -28.21
C TYR A 696 -37.80 -2.15 -28.64
N SER A 697 -36.70 -2.76 -29.08
CA SER A 697 -36.72 -4.14 -29.57
C SER A 697 -36.99 -5.18 -28.48
N HIS A 698 -36.63 -4.87 -27.23
CA HIS A 698 -36.77 -5.75 -26.07
C HIS A 698 -37.08 -4.91 -24.82
N THR A 699 -37.62 -5.55 -23.80
CA THR A 699 -37.75 -4.96 -22.47
C THR A 699 -36.46 -5.13 -21.68
N ALA A 700 -35.86 -4.01 -21.30
CA ALA A 700 -34.63 -3.96 -20.52
C ALA A 700 -34.87 -4.41 -19.08
N GLU A 701 -33.84 -5.00 -18.48
CA GLU A 701 -33.92 -5.61 -17.16
C GLU A 701 -32.63 -5.31 -16.38
N VAL A 702 -32.76 -4.84 -15.13
CA VAL A 702 -31.61 -4.66 -14.24
C VAL A 702 -31.34 -5.97 -13.51
N ILE A 703 -30.28 -6.66 -13.93
CA ILE A 703 -29.94 -7.99 -13.43
C ILE A 703 -29.09 -7.96 -12.15
N TYR A 704 -28.42 -6.82 -11.88
CA TYR A 704 -27.62 -6.61 -10.68
C TYR A 704 -27.34 -5.13 -10.43
N GLY A 705 -26.98 -4.79 -9.19
CA GLY A 705 -26.44 -3.49 -8.82
C GLY A 705 -25.71 -3.55 -7.49
N ASP A 706 -24.60 -2.82 -7.38
CA ASP A 706 -23.79 -2.74 -6.17
C ASP A 706 -23.52 -1.27 -5.85
N THR A 707 -24.23 -0.73 -4.85
CA THR A 707 -24.03 0.61 -4.27
C THR A 707 -24.24 1.78 -5.25
N ASP A 708 -23.34 1.96 -6.20
CA ASP A 708 -23.24 3.08 -7.15
C ASP A 708 -23.42 2.65 -8.62
N SER A 709 -23.45 1.35 -8.89
CA SER A 709 -23.55 0.83 -10.25
C SER A 709 -24.77 -0.08 -10.46
N VAL A 710 -25.34 -0.01 -11.66
CA VAL A 710 -26.40 -0.91 -12.15
C VAL A 710 -25.94 -1.62 -13.42
N MET A 711 -26.33 -2.90 -13.53
CA MET A 711 -26.01 -3.76 -14.66
C MET A 711 -27.30 -4.09 -15.42
N VAL A 712 -27.40 -3.55 -16.63
CA VAL A 712 -28.61 -3.53 -17.44
C VAL A 712 -28.47 -4.51 -18.61
N LYS A 713 -29.42 -5.42 -18.72
CA LYS A 713 -29.62 -6.30 -19.87
C LYS A 713 -30.64 -5.65 -20.80
N PHE A 714 -30.17 -5.02 -21.87
CA PHE A 714 -31.06 -4.44 -22.89
C PHE A 714 -31.66 -5.48 -23.84
N GLY A 715 -31.10 -6.70 -23.91
CA GLY A 715 -31.61 -7.80 -24.74
C GLY A 715 -31.04 -7.86 -26.17
N VAL A 716 -30.50 -6.76 -26.68
CA VAL A 716 -29.84 -6.73 -27.99
C VAL A 716 -28.53 -7.53 -27.99
N LYS A 717 -28.17 -8.15 -29.12
CA LYS A 717 -26.96 -8.99 -29.23
C LYS A 717 -25.73 -8.21 -29.71
N SER A 718 -25.91 -7.06 -30.36
CA SER A 718 -24.81 -6.20 -30.79
C SER A 718 -24.19 -5.47 -29.59
N LEU A 719 -22.87 -5.48 -29.52
CA LEU A 719 -22.12 -4.79 -28.48
C LEU A 719 -22.18 -3.27 -28.70
N GLU A 720 -22.07 -2.82 -29.95
CA GLU A 720 -22.18 -1.43 -30.37
C GLU A 720 -23.52 -0.83 -29.99
N GLU A 721 -24.61 -1.54 -30.30
CA GLU A 721 -25.97 -1.11 -29.97
C GLU A 721 -26.18 -1.06 -28.46
N THR A 722 -25.67 -2.06 -27.72
CA THR A 722 -25.71 -2.06 -26.25
C THR A 722 -24.95 -0.88 -25.65
N MET A 723 -23.77 -0.56 -26.18
CA MET A 723 -23.00 0.60 -25.73
C MET A 723 -23.74 1.90 -25.97
N GLU A 724 -24.41 2.03 -27.12
CA GLU A 724 -25.20 3.22 -27.44
C GLU A 724 -26.44 3.37 -26.56
N LEU A 725 -27.20 2.28 -26.36
CA LEU A 725 -28.31 2.25 -25.41
C LEU A 725 -27.86 2.56 -23.98
N GLY A 726 -26.70 2.03 -23.57
CA GLY A 726 -26.09 2.33 -22.27
C GLY A 726 -25.78 3.82 -22.10
N ARG A 727 -25.23 4.48 -23.13
CA ARG A 727 -24.99 5.94 -23.09
C ARG A 727 -26.29 6.73 -23.00
N LYS A 728 -27.27 6.40 -23.84
CA LYS A 728 -28.60 7.05 -23.82
C LYS A 728 -29.30 6.86 -22.48
N ALA A 729 -29.22 5.67 -21.89
CA ALA A 729 -29.78 5.39 -20.57
C ALA A 729 -29.09 6.19 -19.47
N ALA A 730 -27.75 6.26 -19.49
CA ALA A 730 -27.01 7.07 -18.53
C ALA A 730 -27.38 8.56 -18.61
N GLU A 731 -27.49 9.11 -19.82
CA GLU A 731 -27.89 10.50 -20.05
C GLU A 731 -29.34 10.75 -19.62
N TYR A 732 -30.28 9.89 -20.01
CA TYR A 732 -31.68 9.98 -19.61
C TYR A 732 -31.86 9.93 -18.10
N VAL A 733 -31.30 8.91 -17.44
CA VAL A 733 -31.42 8.75 -15.99
C VAL A 733 -30.76 9.90 -15.24
N THR A 734 -29.66 10.46 -15.75
CA THR A 734 -29.03 11.65 -15.17
C THR A 734 -30.01 12.83 -15.09
N THR A 735 -30.95 12.97 -16.02
CA THR A 735 -31.95 14.07 -15.99
C THR A 735 -32.94 13.97 -14.82
N LYS A 736 -33.02 12.81 -14.16
CA LYS A 736 -33.93 12.56 -13.03
C LYS A 736 -33.35 12.98 -11.68
N PHE A 737 -32.07 13.34 -11.64
CA PHE A 737 -31.37 13.70 -10.41
C PHE A 737 -30.91 15.16 -10.41
N GLU A 738 -30.78 15.72 -9.20
CA GLU A 738 -30.24 17.05 -9.02
C GLU A 738 -28.76 17.13 -9.42
N LYS A 739 -28.36 18.20 -10.11
CA LYS A 739 -26.95 18.44 -10.43
C LYS A 739 -26.16 18.60 -9.11
N PRO A 740 -24.92 18.09 -8.99
CA PRO A 740 -24.07 17.53 -10.04
C PRO A 740 -24.11 15.99 -10.15
N ILE A 741 -25.16 15.33 -9.65
CA ILE A 741 -25.30 13.88 -9.77
C ILE A 741 -25.32 13.51 -11.25
N LYS A 742 -24.48 12.54 -11.62
CA LYS A 742 -24.34 12.08 -12.99
C LYS A 742 -24.12 10.58 -13.01
N LEU A 743 -24.94 9.90 -13.80
CA LEU A 743 -24.75 8.50 -14.17
C LEU A 743 -23.92 8.46 -15.47
N GLU A 744 -22.91 7.60 -15.52
CA GLU A 744 -22.05 7.44 -16.68
C GLU A 744 -22.09 6.00 -17.18
N PHE A 745 -22.13 5.84 -18.50
CA PHE A 745 -21.81 4.55 -19.11
C PHE A 745 -20.32 4.27 -18.89
N GLU A 746 -20.02 3.16 -18.21
CA GLU A 746 -18.63 2.79 -17.92
C GLU A 746 -18.11 1.76 -18.92
N LYS A 747 -18.90 0.70 -19.16
CA LYS A 747 -18.45 -0.53 -19.85
C LYS A 747 -19.61 -1.42 -20.24
N VAL A 748 -19.31 -2.43 -21.06
CA VAL A 748 -20.16 -3.60 -21.32
C VAL A 748 -19.42 -4.87 -20.89
N TYR A 749 -20.15 -5.82 -20.30
CA TYR A 749 -19.68 -7.20 -20.13
C TYR A 749 -20.25 -8.10 -21.21
N PHE A 750 -19.40 -8.83 -21.95
CA PHE A 750 -19.86 -9.80 -22.95
C PHE A 750 -18.83 -10.90 -23.25
N PRO A 751 -19.05 -12.16 -22.85
CA PRO A 751 -20.11 -12.65 -21.97
C PRO A 751 -19.94 -12.22 -20.51
N TYR A 752 -20.99 -12.44 -19.70
CA TYR A 752 -21.04 -12.08 -18.28
C TYR A 752 -21.52 -13.25 -17.41
N LEU A 753 -20.79 -13.55 -16.33
CA LEU A 753 -21.10 -14.60 -15.36
C LEU A 753 -21.35 -13.98 -13.98
N LEU A 754 -22.61 -13.99 -13.54
CA LEU A 754 -23.04 -13.46 -12.25
C LEU A 754 -23.34 -14.60 -11.27
N ILE A 755 -22.49 -14.74 -10.26
CA ILE A 755 -22.53 -15.86 -9.32
C ILE A 755 -23.32 -15.49 -8.07
N ASN A 756 -22.94 -14.37 -7.43
CA ASN A 756 -23.57 -13.91 -6.20
C ASN A 756 -23.27 -12.41 -5.97
N LYS A 757 -23.79 -11.84 -4.88
CA LYS A 757 -23.45 -10.47 -4.45
C LYS A 757 -21.93 -10.34 -4.35
N LYS A 758 -21.39 -9.31 -5.03
CA LYS A 758 -19.95 -8.99 -5.08
C LYS A 758 -19.08 -10.11 -5.66
N ARG A 759 -19.67 -11.05 -6.40
CA ARG A 759 -18.99 -12.20 -7.02
C ARG A 759 -19.45 -12.41 -8.46
N TYR A 760 -18.63 -11.98 -9.40
CA TYR A 760 -18.92 -12.08 -10.84
C TYR A 760 -17.65 -12.03 -11.67
N ALA A 761 -17.75 -12.48 -12.92
CA ALA A 761 -16.69 -12.41 -13.92
C ALA A 761 -17.27 -12.06 -15.29
N GLY A 762 -16.50 -11.40 -16.14
CA GLY A 762 -16.93 -11.11 -17.51
C GLY A 762 -15.80 -10.52 -18.34
N LEU A 763 -15.95 -10.58 -19.66
CA LEU A 763 -15.04 -9.83 -20.55
C LEU A 763 -15.43 -8.36 -20.54
N TYR A 764 -14.47 -7.50 -20.24
CA TYR A 764 -14.63 -6.07 -20.04
C TYR A 764 -14.43 -5.34 -21.36
N TRP A 765 -15.45 -4.63 -21.85
CA TRP A 765 -15.41 -3.89 -23.11
C TRP A 765 -15.67 -2.40 -22.89
N THR A 766 -14.72 -1.56 -23.30
CA THR A 766 -14.92 -0.10 -23.43
C THR A 766 -15.10 0.35 -24.88
N LYS A 767 -14.69 -0.51 -25.82
CA LYS A 767 -14.83 -0.33 -27.26
C LYS A 767 -15.36 -1.62 -27.90
N PRO A 768 -16.03 -1.53 -29.06
CA PRO A 768 -16.61 -2.68 -29.71
C PRO A 768 -15.62 -3.67 -30.31
N ASP A 769 -14.45 -3.21 -30.75
CA ASP A 769 -13.57 -4.02 -31.58
C ASP A 769 -12.88 -5.16 -30.82
N LYS A 770 -12.53 -4.92 -29.55
CA LYS A 770 -11.77 -5.87 -28.74
C LYS A 770 -11.98 -5.62 -27.24
N TYR A 771 -12.15 -6.71 -26.49
CA TYR A 771 -12.21 -6.65 -25.04
C TYR A 771 -10.87 -6.19 -24.44
N ASP A 772 -10.95 -5.44 -23.35
CA ASP A 772 -9.78 -4.89 -22.66
C ASP A 772 -9.11 -5.95 -21.78
N LYS A 773 -9.92 -6.69 -21.01
CA LYS A 773 -9.47 -7.75 -20.08
C LYS A 773 -10.63 -8.64 -19.65
N MET A 774 -10.31 -9.77 -19.04
CA MET A 774 -11.25 -10.53 -18.21
C MET A 774 -11.26 -9.90 -16.82
N ASP A 775 -12.41 -9.38 -16.39
CA ASP A 775 -12.58 -8.79 -15.06
C ASP A 775 -13.19 -9.80 -14.10
N THR A 776 -12.68 -9.83 -12.88
CA THR A 776 -13.04 -10.83 -11.86
C THR A 776 -13.20 -10.13 -10.52
N LYS A 777 -14.40 -10.19 -9.94
CA LYS A 777 -14.73 -9.53 -8.67
C LYS A 777 -15.09 -10.56 -7.62
N GLY A 778 -14.40 -10.52 -6.47
CA GLY A 778 -14.70 -11.35 -5.30
C GLY A 778 -14.55 -12.87 -5.47
N ILE A 779 -14.11 -13.34 -6.64
CA ILE A 779 -13.82 -14.74 -6.92
C ILE A 779 -12.40 -15.13 -6.48
N GLU A 780 -12.12 -16.42 -6.47
CA GLU A 780 -10.91 -17.00 -5.91
C GLU A 780 -9.62 -16.57 -6.61
N THR A 781 -9.68 -16.11 -7.86
CA THR A 781 -8.51 -15.61 -8.61
C THR A 781 -7.95 -14.30 -8.05
N VAL A 782 -8.75 -13.49 -7.36
CA VAL A 782 -8.30 -12.22 -6.75
C VAL A 782 -8.12 -12.33 -5.23
N ARG A 783 -8.30 -13.54 -4.69
CA ARG A 783 -8.16 -13.85 -3.26
C ARG A 783 -6.81 -14.48 -2.95
N ARG A 784 -6.29 -14.22 -1.75
CA ARG A 784 -4.92 -14.62 -1.33
C ARG A 784 -4.87 -15.77 -0.34
N ASP A 785 -6.03 -16.24 0.12
CA ASP A 785 -6.18 -17.25 1.16
C ASP A 785 -6.20 -18.69 0.62
N ASN A 786 -6.17 -18.87 -0.71
CA ASN A 786 -6.22 -20.18 -1.38
C ASN A 786 -4.84 -20.61 -1.92
N CYS A 787 -4.68 -21.90 -2.20
CA CYS A 787 -3.48 -22.40 -2.89
C CYS A 787 -3.46 -21.94 -4.37
N ARG A 788 -2.28 -21.99 -5.00
CA ARG A 788 -2.08 -21.52 -6.38
C ARG A 788 -2.83 -22.38 -7.41
N LEU A 789 -3.06 -23.65 -7.10
CA LEU A 789 -3.87 -24.55 -7.93
C LEU A 789 -5.28 -23.98 -8.14
N VAL A 790 -5.97 -23.59 -7.07
CA VAL A 790 -7.34 -23.04 -7.16
C VAL A 790 -7.37 -21.82 -8.07
N HIS A 791 -6.42 -20.90 -7.89
CA HIS A 791 -6.31 -19.72 -8.75
C HIS A 791 -6.19 -20.12 -10.24
N ASN A 792 -5.24 -20.98 -10.57
CA ASN A 792 -4.94 -21.35 -11.95
C ASN A 792 -6.07 -22.13 -12.61
N VAL A 793 -6.69 -23.06 -11.87
CA VAL A 793 -7.82 -23.84 -12.37
C VAL A 793 -9.00 -22.92 -12.66
N ILE A 794 -9.34 -22.04 -11.73
CA ILE A 794 -10.47 -21.13 -11.88
C ILE A 794 -10.22 -20.11 -13.01
N ASP A 795 -9.02 -19.54 -13.11
CA ASP A 795 -8.65 -18.64 -14.22
C ASP A 795 -8.75 -19.35 -15.57
N THR A 796 -8.24 -20.58 -15.66
CA THR A 796 -8.29 -21.38 -16.91
C THR A 796 -9.71 -21.74 -17.28
N CYS A 797 -10.54 -22.18 -16.33
CA CYS A 797 -11.95 -22.45 -16.58
C CYS A 797 -12.70 -21.21 -17.05
N LEU A 798 -12.46 -20.05 -16.42
CA LEU A 798 -13.08 -18.79 -16.84
C LEU A 798 -12.61 -18.35 -18.23
N ARG A 799 -11.34 -18.53 -18.59
CA ARG A 799 -10.87 -18.27 -19.96
C ARG A 799 -11.57 -19.17 -20.97
N LYS A 800 -11.64 -20.47 -20.70
CA LYS A 800 -12.34 -21.42 -21.58
C LYS A 800 -13.82 -21.06 -21.75
N ILE A 801 -14.50 -20.70 -20.65
CA ILE A 801 -15.92 -20.36 -20.66
C ILE A 801 -16.17 -19.00 -21.33
N LEU A 802 -15.42 -17.95 -20.96
CA LEU A 802 -15.72 -16.56 -21.35
C LEU A 802 -15.03 -16.14 -22.66
N ILE A 803 -13.82 -16.63 -22.93
CA ILE A 803 -13.02 -16.28 -24.12
C ILE A 803 -13.26 -17.32 -25.22
N ASP A 804 -12.96 -18.59 -24.92
CA ASP A 804 -13.01 -19.66 -25.93
C ASP A 804 -14.47 -20.13 -26.18
N ARG A 805 -15.40 -19.75 -25.31
CA ARG A 805 -16.82 -20.18 -25.31
C ARG A 805 -16.97 -21.71 -25.31
N ASP A 806 -16.04 -22.40 -24.66
CA ASP A 806 -15.95 -23.85 -24.61
C ASP A 806 -16.17 -24.37 -23.18
N VAL A 807 -17.45 -24.53 -22.83
CA VAL A 807 -17.86 -25.08 -21.53
C VAL A 807 -17.50 -26.56 -21.41
N ILE A 808 -17.52 -27.32 -22.51
CA ILE A 808 -17.21 -28.75 -22.50
C ILE A 808 -15.72 -28.94 -22.22
N GLY A 809 -14.84 -28.24 -22.92
CA GLY A 809 -13.40 -28.27 -22.64
C GLY A 809 -13.05 -27.74 -21.26
N ALA A 810 -13.83 -26.81 -20.69
CA ALA A 810 -13.67 -26.40 -19.28
C ALA A 810 -14.04 -27.54 -18.30
N GLN A 811 -15.10 -28.31 -18.59
CA GLN A 811 -15.48 -29.48 -17.79
C GLN A 811 -14.43 -30.59 -17.89
N GLU A 812 -13.98 -30.92 -19.11
CA GLU A 812 -12.94 -31.93 -19.34
C GLU A 812 -11.63 -31.56 -18.65
N TYR A 813 -11.21 -30.31 -18.78
CA TYR A 813 -10.06 -29.79 -18.05
C TYR A 813 -10.23 -29.92 -16.53
N THR A 814 -11.40 -29.57 -16.00
CA THR A 814 -11.70 -29.71 -14.57
C THR A 814 -11.61 -31.17 -14.11
N LYS A 815 -12.23 -32.10 -14.85
CA LYS A 815 -12.19 -33.54 -14.56
C LYS A 815 -10.77 -34.08 -14.62
N GLN A 816 -9.97 -33.65 -15.60
CA GLN A 816 -8.57 -34.03 -15.74
C GLN A 816 -7.73 -33.52 -14.56
N ILE A 817 -7.90 -32.28 -14.14
CA ILE A 817 -7.17 -31.74 -12.97
C ILE A 817 -7.55 -32.46 -11.68
N ILE A 818 -8.84 -32.80 -11.50
CA ILE A 818 -9.28 -33.59 -10.34
C ILE A 818 -8.64 -34.98 -10.37
N ALA A 819 -8.62 -35.64 -11.53
CA ALA A 819 -7.94 -36.92 -11.69
C ALA A 819 -6.44 -36.82 -11.37
N ASP A 820 -5.77 -35.79 -11.89
CA ASP A 820 -4.36 -35.55 -11.64
C ASP A 820 -4.07 -35.24 -10.17
N LEU A 821 -4.97 -34.54 -9.48
CA LEU A 821 -4.86 -34.30 -8.03
C LEU A 821 -4.96 -35.61 -7.25
N LEU A 822 -5.98 -36.42 -7.52
CA LEU A 822 -6.23 -37.70 -6.82
C LEU A 822 -5.18 -38.77 -7.14
N GLN A 823 -4.56 -38.70 -8.31
CA GLN A 823 -3.45 -39.55 -8.75
C GLN A 823 -2.07 -38.99 -8.35
N ASN A 824 -2.03 -37.91 -7.56
CA ASN A 824 -0.79 -37.28 -7.07
C ASN A 824 0.16 -36.82 -8.19
N LYS A 825 -0.40 -36.41 -9.34
CA LYS A 825 0.31 -35.86 -10.51
C LYS A 825 0.46 -34.34 -10.47
N ILE A 826 -0.29 -33.65 -9.60
CA ILE A 826 -0.18 -32.20 -9.41
C ILE A 826 1.14 -31.83 -8.71
N ASP A 827 1.78 -30.77 -9.19
CA ASP A 827 2.98 -30.24 -8.57
C ASP A 827 2.68 -29.66 -7.18
N MET A 828 3.47 -30.03 -6.18
CA MET A 828 3.32 -29.55 -4.81
C MET A 828 3.41 -28.03 -4.72
N ALA A 829 4.20 -27.38 -5.60
CA ALA A 829 4.27 -25.92 -5.67
C ALA A 829 2.90 -25.27 -5.89
N GLN A 830 1.97 -25.96 -6.56
CA GLN A 830 0.60 -25.50 -6.78
C GLN A 830 -0.27 -25.65 -5.51
N LEU A 831 0.09 -26.55 -4.62
CA LEU A 831 -0.65 -26.89 -3.40
C LEU A 831 -0.23 -26.05 -2.18
N VAL A 832 0.86 -25.29 -2.29
CA VAL A 832 1.35 -24.42 -1.21
C VAL A 832 0.32 -23.34 -0.86
N ILE A 833 -0.05 -23.27 0.41
CA ILE A 833 -0.86 -22.23 1.03
C ILE A 833 0.05 -21.32 1.83
N THR A 834 -0.20 -20.01 1.80
CA THR A 834 0.63 -19.01 2.49
C THR A 834 -0.21 -18.13 3.39
N LYS A 835 0.06 -18.09 4.70
CA LYS A 835 -0.64 -17.19 5.65
C LYS A 835 0.36 -16.40 6.50
N ALA A 836 0.03 -15.16 6.80
CA ALA A 836 0.87 -14.28 7.62
C ALA A 836 0.75 -14.63 9.12
N LEU A 837 1.89 -14.78 9.79
CA LEU A 837 1.99 -14.92 11.24
C LEU A 837 1.91 -13.52 11.88
N SER A 838 0.68 -13.05 12.12
CA SER A 838 0.39 -11.65 12.44
C SER A 838 0.38 -11.30 13.93
N LYS A 839 0.35 -12.29 14.81
CA LYS A 839 0.25 -12.12 16.27
C LYS A 839 1.09 -13.17 16.97
N THR A 840 1.58 -12.85 18.17
CA THR A 840 2.18 -13.84 19.07
C THR A 840 1.11 -14.81 19.56
N ASP A 841 -0.04 -14.27 19.95
CA ASP A 841 -1.13 -15.04 20.57
C ASP A 841 -2.38 -15.03 19.69
N TYR A 842 -2.84 -16.23 19.33
CA TYR A 842 -4.08 -16.48 18.63
C TYR A 842 -5.08 -17.15 19.57
N ALA A 843 -6.30 -16.62 19.65
CA ALA A 843 -7.36 -17.21 20.47
C ALA A 843 -7.74 -18.63 20.03
N ASN A 844 -7.62 -18.92 18.73
CA ASN A 844 -7.90 -20.23 18.14
C ASN A 844 -6.66 -20.78 17.46
N LYS A 845 -6.42 -22.09 17.59
CA LYS A 845 -5.34 -22.78 16.88
C LYS A 845 -5.48 -22.61 15.37
N GLN A 846 -4.37 -22.28 14.70
CA GLN A 846 -4.30 -22.07 13.26
C GLN A 846 -3.15 -22.88 12.66
N ALA A 847 -3.35 -23.45 11.47
CA ALA A 847 -2.35 -24.27 10.79
C ALA A 847 -0.97 -23.62 10.67
N HIS A 848 -0.91 -22.40 10.15
CA HIS A 848 0.35 -21.65 10.02
C HIS A 848 1.05 -21.35 11.36
N VAL A 849 0.31 -21.20 12.45
CA VAL A 849 0.86 -20.92 13.79
C VAL A 849 1.47 -22.18 14.37
N GLU A 850 0.69 -23.27 14.38
CA GLU A 850 1.16 -24.58 14.86
C GLU A 850 2.36 -25.10 14.05
N LEU A 851 2.37 -24.87 12.73
CA LEU A 851 3.52 -25.19 11.91
C LEU A 851 4.74 -24.34 12.28
N ALA A 852 4.59 -23.03 12.46
CA ALA A 852 5.71 -22.16 12.82
C ALA A 852 6.37 -22.62 14.14
N GLU A 853 5.58 -22.95 15.16
CA GLU A 853 6.09 -23.50 16.41
C GLU A 853 6.77 -24.86 16.21
N ARG A 854 6.20 -25.75 15.40
CA ARG A 854 6.80 -27.05 15.08
C ARG A 854 8.10 -26.91 14.28
N MET A 855 8.20 -25.92 13.40
CA MET A 855 9.44 -25.60 12.70
C MET A 855 10.48 -25.09 13.70
N ARG A 856 10.09 -24.20 14.62
CA ARG A 856 10.97 -23.66 15.66
C ARG A 856 11.54 -24.73 16.58
N GLN A 857 10.75 -25.74 16.94
CA GLN A 857 11.21 -26.89 17.71
C GLN A 857 12.18 -27.80 16.94
N ARG A 858 12.05 -27.87 15.61
CA ARG A 858 12.92 -28.69 14.75
C ARG A 858 14.24 -28.00 14.44
N ASP A 859 14.15 -26.75 14.05
CA ASP A 859 15.25 -25.85 13.75
C ASP A 859 14.75 -24.41 13.93
N ALA A 860 15.15 -23.79 15.05
CA ALA A 860 14.78 -22.43 15.37
C ALA A 860 15.19 -21.43 14.27
N GLY A 861 16.18 -21.80 13.45
CA GLY A 861 16.80 -20.98 12.44
C GLY A 861 16.10 -20.79 11.12
N SER A 862 15.35 -21.80 10.74
CA SER A 862 14.53 -21.79 9.52
C SER A 862 13.07 -21.52 9.84
N ALA A 863 12.73 -21.32 11.12
CA ALA A 863 11.38 -21.08 11.58
C ALA A 863 10.91 -19.65 11.24
N PRO A 864 9.66 -19.49 10.77
CA PRO A 864 9.08 -18.17 10.51
C PRO A 864 9.02 -17.29 11.77
N ALA A 865 9.34 -16.01 11.61
CA ALA A 865 9.21 -14.97 12.62
C ALA A 865 7.85 -14.27 12.55
N LEU A 866 7.55 -13.46 13.58
CA LEU A 866 6.35 -12.65 13.59
C LEU A 866 6.40 -11.61 12.46
N GLY A 867 5.34 -11.56 11.65
CA GLY A 867 5.26 -10.77 10.42
C GLY A 867 5.47 -11.60 9.14
N ASP A 868 6.15 -12.75 9.23
CA ASP A 868 6.44 -13.59 8.07
C ASP A 868 5.20 -14.29 7.53
N ARG A 869 5.24 -14.66 6.25
CA ARG A 869 4.27 -15.59 5.67
C ARG A 869 4.79 -17.01 5.80
N VAL A 870 4.05 -17.83 6.53
CA VAL A 870 4.29 -19.26 6.65
C VAL A 870 3.70 -19.95 5.43
N ALA A 871 4.57 -20.60 4.66
CA ALA A 871 4.20 -21.48 3.55
C ALA A 871 3.99 -22.91 4.09
N TYR A 872 2.87 -23.52 3.74
CA TYR A 872 2.55 -24.88 4.20
C TYR A 872 1.70 -25.64 3.18
N VAL A 873 1.76 -26.96 3.27
CA VAL A 873 0.83 -27.90 2.61
C VAL A 873 0.09 -28.71 3.66
N ILE A 874 -1.06 -29.30 3.28
CA ILE A 874 -1.82 -30.18 4.17
C ILE A 874 -1.46 -31.64 3.85
N ILE A 875 -0.84 -32.31 4.81
CA ILE A 875 -0.43 -33.71 4.71
C ILE A 875 -1.56 -34.65 5.15
N LYS A 876 -1.48 -35.90 4.70
CA LYS A 876 -2.45 -36.95 5.06
C LYS A 876 -2.28 -37.32 6.54
N GLY A 877 -3.35 -37.14 7.32
CA GLY A 877 -3.43 -37.52 8.73
C GLY A 877 -4.43 -38.65 8.99
N GLY A 878 -4.53 -39.06 10.25
CA GLY A 878 -5.59 -39.98 10.71
C GLY A 878 -7.00 -39.40 10.51
N LYS A 879 -8.01 -40.26 10.53
CA LYS A 879 -9.42 -39.83 10.41
C LYS A 879 -9.78 -38.91 11.59
N GLY A 880 -10.35 -37.74 11.29
CA GLY A 880 -10.77 -36.75 12.30
C GLY A 880 -9.67 -35.82 12.83
N VAL A 881 -8.41 -35.98 12.40
CA VAL A 881 -7.33 -35.06 12.80
C VAL A 881 -7.58 -33.66 12.23
N ALA A 882 -7.45 -32.65 13.08
CA ALA A 882 -7.70 -31.28 12.72
C ALA A 882 -6.72 -30.78 11.64
N ALA A 883 -7.19 -29.86 10.78
CA ALA A 883 -6.38 -29.34 9.69
C ALA A 883 -5.13 -28.59 10.16
N TYR A 884 -5.15 -27.99 11.36
CA TYR A 884 -3.99 -27.29 11.91
C TYR A 884 -2.86 -28.24 12.38
N ASP A 885 -3.18 -29.50 12.71
CA ASP A 885 -2.16 -30.49 13.05
C ASP A 885 -1.53 -31.10 11.79
N LYS A 886 -2.26 -31.06 10.67
CA LYS A 886 -1.86 -31.61 9.37
C LYS A 886 -1.08 -30.63 8.49
N SER A 887 -0.76 -29.43 8.93
CA SER A 887 0.10 -28.53 8.15
C SER A 887 1.56 -28.90 8.28
N GLU A 888 2.29 -28.86 7.16
CA GLU A 888 3.73 -29.16 7.14
C GLU A 888 4.48 -28.28 6.12
N ASP A 889 5.77 -28.07 6.36
CA ASP A 889 6.67 -27.31 5.48
C ASP A 889 6.86 -28.06 4.14
N PRO A 890 6.69 -27.39 2.98
CA PRO A 890 6.80 -28.07 1.68
C PRO A 890 8.16 -28.72 1.40
N LEU A 891 9.28 -28.15 1.89
CA LEU A 891 10.59 -28.78 1.73
C LEU A 891 10.71 -30.04 2.57
N TYR A 892 10.28 -29.97 3.83
CA TYR A 892 10.23 -31.14 4.71
C TYR A 892 9.40 -32.28 4.10
N VAL A 893 8.24 -31.95 3.51
CA VAL A 893 7.39 -32.93 2.81
C VAL A 893 8.10 -33.57 1.61
N LEU A 894 8.80 -32.77 0.79
CA LEU A 894 9.58 -33.26 -0.35
C LEU A 894 10.72 -34.18 0.09
N GLU A 895 11.50 -33.78 1.09
CA GLU A 895 12.64 -34.55 1.59
C GLU A 895 12.20 -35.89 2.18
N LYS A 896 11.15 -35.87 2.99
CA LYS A 896 10.64 -37.01 3.75
C LYS A 896 9.58 -37.84 3.02
N ASN A 897 9.23 -37.48 1.79
CA ASN A 897 8.16 -38.09 0.98
C ASN A 897 6.85 -38.25 1.76
N ILE A 898 6.41 -37.19 2.45
CA ILE A 898 5.18 -37.26 3.26
C ILE A 898 3.96 -37.17 2.31
N PRO A 899 2.97 -38.07 2.44
CA PRO A 899 1.80 -38.06 1.56
C PRO A 899 0.94 -36.81 1.75
N ILE A 900 0.47 -36.23 0.66
CA ILE A 900 -0.45 -35.08 0.65
C ILE A 900 -1.89 -35.56 0.87
N ASP A 901 -2.70 -34.75 1.56
CA ASP A 901 -4.15 -34.99 1.71
C ASP A 901 -4.90 -34.49 0.48
N THR A 902 -4.86 -35.26 -0.61
CA THR A 902 -5.52 -34.90 -1.88
C THR A 902 -7.02 -34.67 -1.73
N LYS A 903 -7.67 -35.37 -0.79
CA LYS A 903 -9.09 -35.20 -0.48
C LYS A 903 -9.37 -33.83 0.16
N TYR A 904 -8.52 -33.37 1.08
CA TYR A 904 -8.64 -32.01 1.62
C TYR A 904 -8.58 -30.95 0.50
N TYR A 905 -7.65 -31.08 -0.45
CA TYR A 905 -7.55 -30.12 -1.55
C TYR A 905 -8.75 -30.18 -2.51
N LEU A 906 -9.31 -31.36 -2.76
CA LEU A 906 -10.54 -31.48 -3.53
C LEU A 906 -11.70 -30.80 -2.78
N ASP A 907 -12.04 -31.29 -1.59
CA ASP A 907 -13.25 -30.93 -0.85
C ASP A 907 -13.21 -29.48 -0.31
N ASN A 908 -12.07 -29.04 0.23
CA ASN A 908 -11.96 -27.76 0.92
C ASN A 908 -11.40 -26.63 0.05
N GLN A 909 -10.64 -26.93 -1.02
CA GLN A 909 -10.01 -25.91 -1.87
C GLN A 909 -10.67 -25.79 -3.24
N LEU A 910 -10.93 -26.90 -3.96
CA LEU A 910 -11.41 -26.86 -5.35
C LEU A 910 -12.94 -26.93 -5.50
N SER A 911 -13.63 -27.78 -4.74
CA SER A 911 -15.05 -28.09 -4.97
C SER A 911 -15.94 -26.85 -4.92
N LYS A 912 -15.89 -26.06 -3.84
CA LYS A 912 -16.75 -24.88 -3.69
C LYS A 912 -16.51 -23.81 -4.76
N PRO A 913 -15.25 -23.44 -5.11
CA PRO A 913 -15.00 -22.51 -6.22
C PRO A 913 -15.47 -23.01 -7.58
N LEU A 914 -15.27 -24.31 -7.89
CA LEU A 914 -15.69 -24.88 -9.16
C LEU A 914 -17.22 -24.88 -9.29
N LEU A 915 -17.92 -25.37 -8.28
CA LEU A 915 -19.38 -25.39 -8.26
C LEU A 915 -19.96 -23.97 -8.47
N ARG A 916 -19.41 -22.95 -7.81
CA ARG A 916 -19.84 -21.55 -7.99
C ARG A 916 -19.80 -21.06 -9.44
N ILE A 917 -18.89 -21.56 -10.27
CA ILE A 917 -18.71 -21.11 -11.65
C ILE A 917 -19.52 -21.97 -12.63
N PHE A 918 -19.66 -23.27 -12.33
CA PHE A 918 -20.37 -24.20 -13.19
C PHE A 918 -21.87 -24.32 -12.88
N GLU A 919 -22.32 -24.13 -11.63
CA GLU A 919 -23.75 -24.14 -11.27
C GLU A 919 -24.59 -23.17 -12.11
N PRO A 920 -24.18 -21.90 -12.36
CA PRO A 920 -24.97 -20.99 -13.20
C PRO A 920 -25.07 -21.39 -14.67
N ILE A 921 -24.28 -22.37 -15.11
CA ILE A 921 -24.19 -22.84 -16.51
C ILE A 921 -24.84 -24.22 -16.66
N LEU A 922 -24.56 -25.14 -15.73
CA LEU A 922 -24.94 -26.55 -15.78
C LEU A 922 -26.12 -26.91 -14.85
N GLY A 923 -26.50 -26.02 -13.93
CA GLY A 923 -27.46 -26.30 -12.86
C GLY A 923 -26.96 -27.41 -11.93
N ASP A 924 -27.88 -28.26 -11.46
CA ASP A 924 -27.59 -29.37 -10.54
C ASP A 924 -26.59 -30.39 -11.12
N LYS A 925 -26.38 -30.41 -12.43
CA LYS A 925 -25.38 -31.28 -13.08
C LYS A 925 -23.95 -30.88 -12.75
N ALA A 926 -23.69 -29.70 -12.18
CA ALA A 926 -22.35 -29.26 -11.79
C ALA A 926 -21.67 -30.21 -10.80
N ASP A 927 -22.43 -30.86 -9.90
CA ASP A 927 -21.90 -31.83 -8.93
C ASP A 927 -21.28 -33.07 -9.59
N SER A 928 -21.69 -33.40 -10.82
CA SER A 928 -21.08 -34.48 -11.61
C SER A 928 -19.62 -34.20 -12.02
N LEU A 929 -19.13 -32.97 -11.84
CA LEU A 929 -17.71 -32.65 -12.03
C LEU A 929 -16.84 -33.20 -10.89
N LEU A 930 -17.41 -33.33 -9.70
CA LEU A 930 -16.70 -33.75 -8.49
C LEU A 930 -16.75 -35.26 -8.25
N THR A 931 -17.61 -35.96 -8.98
CA THR A 931 -17.83 -37.40 -8.83
C THR A 931 -17.90 -38.07 -10.20
N GLY A 932 -17.24 -39.22 -10.37
CA GLY A 932 -17.26 -39.95 -11.64
C GLY A 932 -16.11 -40.93 -11.78
N ASP A 933 -15.91 -41.46 -12.98
CA ASP A 933 -14.80 -42.39 -13.26
C ASP A 933 -13.43 -41.76 -13.02
N HIS A 934 -13.29 -40.47 -13.32
CA HIS A 934 -12.05 -39.70 -13.11
C HIS A 934 -11.65 -39.58 -11.64
N THR A 935 -12.57 -39.80 -10.69
CA THR A 935 -12.29 -39.77 -9.24
C THR A 935 -12.08 -41.15 -8.60
N ARG A 936 -12.27 -42.24 -9.35
CA ARG A 936 -12.19 -43.61 -8.79
C ARG A 936 -10.75 -44.08 -8.58
N THR A 937 -9.80 -43.56 -9.35
CA THR A 937 -8.39 -43.91 -9.25
C THR A 937 -7.66 -42.98 -8.29
N ILE A 938 -7.33 -43.46 -7.10
CA ILE A 938 -6.60 -42.72 -6.08
C ILE A 938 -5.22 -43.36 -5.90
N GLN A 939 -4.16 -42.57 -6.04
CA GLN A 939 -2.79 -43.01 -5.77
C GLN A 939 -2.30 -42.37 -4.48
N VAL A 940 -1.82 -43.19 -3.54
CA VAL A 940 -1.28 -42.72 -2.26
C VAL A 940 0.19 -43.06 -2.20
N SER A 941 1.04 -42.05 -1.99
CA SER A 941 2.47 -42.23 -1.76
C SER A 941 2.71 -42.98 -0.45
N THR A 942 3.71 -43.85 -0.43
CA THR A 942 4.13 -44.53 0.81
C THR A 942 5.13 -43.62 1.55
N PRO A 943 4.87 -43.23 2.82
CA PRO A 943 5.77 -42.35 3.58
C PRO A 943 7.12 -43.01 3.85
N SER A 944 8.23 -42.28 3.75
CA SER A 944 9.55 -42.78 4.16
C SER A 944 9.83 -42.61 5.67
N VAL A 945 8.89 -42.08 6.44
CA VAL A 945 9.08 -41.74 7.86
C VAL A 945 7.92 -42.28 8.70
N GLY A 946 8.24 -42.77 9.90
CA GLY A 946 7.29 -43.32 10.88
C GLY A 946 7.90 -44.53 11.59
N GLY A 947 7.53 -44.76 12.86
CA GLY A 947 8.08 -45.85 13.68
C GLY A 947 7.92 -47.23 13.01
N LEU A 948 6.79 -47.46 12.34
CA LEU A 948 6.50 -48.70 11.61
C LEU A 948 7.29 -48.80 10.27
N MET A 949 7.48 -47.67 9.57
CA MET A 949 8.12 -47.66 8.24
C MET A 949 9.64 -47.93 8.31
N LYS A 950 10.28 -47.76 9.48
CA LYS A 950 11.68 -48.16 9.70
C LYS A 950 11.89 -49.68 9.59
N PHE A 951 10.83 -50.47 9.77
CA PHE A 951 10.87 -51.95 9.70
C PHE A 951 10.26 -52.49 8.40
N ALA A 952 9.82 -51.62 7.49
CA ALA A 952 9.20 -52.03 6.23
C ALA A 952 10.28 -52.47 5.22
N VAL A 953 10.22 -53.72 4.77
CA VAL A 953 11.07 -54.22 3.68
C VAL A 953 10.47 -53.80 2.34
N LYS A 954 11.23 -53.05 1.53
CA LYS A 954 10.82 -52.68 0.17
C LYS A 954 10.97 -53.90 -0.75
N THR A 955 9.86 -54.57 -1.05
CA THR A 955 9.82 -55.61 -2.07
C THR A 955 9.72 -54.96 -3.46
N ALA A 956 10.69 -55.22 -4.34
CA ALA A 956 10.62 -54.77 -5.73
C ALA A 956 9.43 -55.43 -6.44
N THR A 957 8.74 -54.69 -7.31
CA THR A 957 7.59 -55.19 -8.08
C THR A 957 7.87 -55.09 -9.57
N CYS A 958 7.32 -56.02 -10.35
CA CYS A 958 7.38 -56.03 -11.80
C CYS A 958 6.84 -54.72 -12.37
N LEU A 959 7.58 -54.07 -13.25
CA LEU A 959 7.17 -52.79 -13.83
C LEU A 959 5.92 -52.90 -14.71
N GLY A 960 5.71 -54.06 -15.34
CA GLY A 960 4.55 -54.36 -16.19
C GLY A 960 3.26 -54.65 -15.40
N CYS A 961 3.27 -55.66 -14.52
CA CYS A 961 2.06 -56.17 -13.86
C CYS A 961 2.00 -55.94 -12.34
N LYS A 962 3.00 -55.28 -11.74
CA LYS A 962 3.11 -54.99 -10.30
C LYS A 962 3.19 -56.20 -9.36
N THR A 963 3.35 -57.42 -9.89
CA THR A 963 3.63 -58.62 -9.07
C THR A 963 4.97 -58.48 -8.35
N PRO A 964 5.08 -58.85 -7.06
CA PRO A 964 6.36 -58.89 -6.35
C PRO A 964 7.40 -59.73 -7.08
N LEU A 965 8.61 -59.20 -7.23
CA LEU A 965 9.72 -59.88 -7.90
C LEU A 965 10.38 -60.89 -6.98
N LYS A 966 10.74 -62.05 -7.55
CA LYS A 966 11.51 -63.09 -6.87
C LYS A 966 13.01 -62.75 -6.87
N LYS A 967 13.76 -63.38 -5.97
CA LYS A 967 15.24 -63.25 -5.92
C LYS A 967 15.83 -63.62 -7.30
N GLY A 968 16.48 -62.67 -7.96
CA GLY A 968 17.05 -62.82 -9.31
C GLY A 968 16.28 -62.14 -10.45
N GLU A 969 15.06 -61.62 -10.21
CA GLU A 969 14.34 -60.77 -11.17
C GLU A 969 14.62 -59.29 -10.88
N SER A 970 15.06 -58.51 -11.88
CA SER A 970 15.53 -57.12 -11.70
C SER A 970 14.44 -56.07 -11.99
N ALA A 971 13.87 -56.05 -13.21
CA ALA A 971 12.84 -55.07 -13.63
C ALA A 971 11.43 -55.65 -13.85
N VAL A 972 11.32 -56.83 -14.46
CA VAL A 972 10.06 -57.46 -14.86
C VAL A 972 9.99 -58.90 -14.38
N CYS A 973 8.78 -59.40 -14.14
CA CYS A 973 8.57 -60.82 -13.82
C CYS A 973 8.66 -61.68 -15.08
N VAL A 974 8.80 -63.00 -14.91
CA VAL A 974 8.79 -63.98 -16.00
C VAL A 974 7.65 -63.74 -17.02
N ASN A 975 6.44 -63.45 -16.55
CA ASN A 975 5.25 -63.27 -17.41
C ASN A 975 5.25 -61.96 -18.21
N CYS A 976 6.07 -60.98 -17.84
CA CYS A 976 6.19 -59.69 -18.54
C CYS A 976 7.48 -59.58 -19.35
N LYS A 977 8.26 -60.66 -19.45
CA LYS A 977 9.59 -60.65 -20.07
C LYS A 977 9.53 -60.26 -21.55
N ASP A 978 8.53 -60.73 -22.30
CA ASP A 978 8.35 -60.37 -23.71
C ASP A 978 8.02 -58.89 -23.93
N ARG A 979 7.50 -58.21 -22.90
CA ARG A 979 7.21 -56.77 -22.90
C ARG A 979 8.34 -55.92 -22.35
N ALA A 980 9.48 -56.51 -21.97
CA ALA A 980 10.61 -55.78 -21.44
C ALA A 980 11.12 -54.65 -22.35
N PRO A 981 11.27 -54.80 -23.69
CA PRO A 981 11.74 -53.70 -24.52
C PRO A 981 10.73 -52.54 -24.62
N GLU A 982 9.43 -52.85 -24.68
CA GLU A 982 8.34 -51.86 -24.62
C GLU A 982 8.40 -51.07 -23.29
N LEU A 983 8.53 -51.77 -22.17
CA LEU A 983 8.59 -51.17 -20.83
C LEU A 983 9.87 -50.37 -20.62
N TYR A 984 11.00 -50.85 -21.13
CA TYR A 984 12.27 -50.11 -21.11
C TYR A 984 12.14 -48.80 -21.88
N GLN A 985 11.67 -48.85 -23.13
CA GLN A 985 11.48 -47.66 -23.96
C GLN A 985 10.54 -46.64 -23.30
N LYS A 986 9.45 -47.12 -22.66
CA LYS A 986 8.53 -46.26 -21.90
C LYS A 986 9.22 -45.57 -20.73
N HIS A 987 10.00 -46.30 -19.93
CA HIS A 987 10.72 -45.72 -18.79
C HIS A 987 11.87 -44.80 -19.23
N GLN A 988 12.59 -45.15 -20.29
CA GLN A 988 13.62 -44.31 -20.89
C GLN A 988 13.05 -42.96 -21.37
N ASN A 989 11.87 -42.96 -22.00
CA ASN A 989 11.20 -41.73 -22.41
C ASN A 989 10.81 -40.84 -21.22
N ILE A 990 10.40 -41.44 -20.10
CA ILE A 990 10.10 -40.70 -18.86
C ILE A 990 11.37 -40.06 -18.30
N VAL A 991 12.46 -40.82 -18.21
CA VAL A 991 13.77 -40.30 -17.73
C VAL A 991 14.24 -39.16 -18.62
N ASN A 992 14.23 -39.33 -19.94
CA ASN A 992 14.63 -38.28 -20.90
C ASN A 992 13.79 -36.99 -20.73
N ALA A 993 12.46 -37.11 -20.59
CA ALA A 993 11.59 -35.95 -20.34
C ALA A 993 11.92 -35.25 -19.01
N LEU A 994 12.23 -36.01 -17.96
CA LEU A 994 12.63 -35.46 -16.66
C LEU A 994 14.02 -34.82 -16.70
N GLU A 995 14.98 -35.39 -17.40
CA GLU A 995 16.33 -34.81 -17.60
C GLU A 995 16.27 -33.48 -18.36
N VAL A 996 15.50 -33.41 -19.45
CA VAL A 996 15.26 -32.15 -20.17
C VAL A 996 14.64 -31.10 -19.23
N ARG A 997 13.65 -31.50 -18.42
CA ARG A 997 13.00 -30.60 -17.47
C ARG A 997 13.96 -30.14 -16.36
N PHE A 998 14.79 -31.05 -15.84
CA PHE A 998 15.83 -30.76 -14.86
C PHE A 998 16.80 -29.70 -15.39
N SER A 999 17.38 -29.95 -16.56
CA SER A 999 18.33 -29.04 -17.21
C SER A 999 17.72 -27.66 -17.43
N ARG A 1000 16.48 -27.59 -17.95
CA ARG A 1000 15.78 -26.31 -18.16
C ARG A 1000 15.60 -25.50 -16.88
N LEU A 1001 15.20 -26.15 -15.78
CA LEU A 1001 14.96 -25.46 -14.50
C LEU A 1001 16.26 -24.97 -13.86
N TRP A 1002 17.29 -25.80 -13.81
CA TRP A 1002 18.57 -25.44 -13.20
C TRP A 1002 19.35 -24.40 -14.01
N THR A 1003 19.36 -24.50 -15.35
CA THR A 1003 19.97 -23.46 -16.19
C THR A 1003 19.20 -22.14 -16.10
N GLN A 1004 17.86 -22.16 -15.94
CA GLN A 1004 17.11 -20.94 -15.70
C GLN A 1004 17.50 -20.27 -14.37
N CYS A 1005 17.79 -21.05 -13.33
CA CYS A 1005 18.31 -20.51 -12.08
C CYS A 1005 19.67 -19.83 -12.26
N GLN A 1006 20.59 -20.40 -13.05
CA GLN A 1006 21.88 -19.77 -13.38
C GLN A 1006 21.69 -18.43 -14.11
N ARG A 1007 20.78 -18.38 -15.09
CA ARG A 1007 20.45 -17.12 -15.79
C ARG A 1007 19.86 -16.06 -14.87
N CYS A 1008 18.95 -16.47 -13.96
CA CYS A 1008 18.35 -15.57 -12.98
C CYS A 1008 19.38 -15.03 -11.97
N GLN A 1009 20.33 -15.87 -11.57
CA GLN A 1009 21.44 -15.48 -10.71
C GLN A 1009 22.42 -14.53 -11.43
N GLY A 1010 22.60 -14.72 -12.74
CA GLY A 1010 23.52 -13.94 -13.57
C GLY A 1010 24.91 -14.57 -13.72
N SER A 1011 25.20 -15.70 -13.06
CA SER A 1011 26.48 -16.41 -13.17
C SER A 1011 26.29 -17.84 -13.67
N LEU A 1012 27.16 -18.27 -14.57
CA LEU A 1012 27.22 -19.65 -15.08
C LEU A 1012 28.25 -20.52 -14.33
N HIS A 1013 29.15 -19.90 -13.58
CA HIS A 1013 30.30 -20.55 -12.95
C HIS A 1013 30.22 -20.61 -11.43
N GLN A 1014 29.21 -19.98 -10.83
CA GLN A 1014 28.98 -19.99 -9.39
C GLN A 1014 27.76 -20.86 -9.04
N GLU A 1015 27.75 -21.38 -7.82
CA GLU A 1015 26.60 -22.13 -7.31
C GLU A 1015 25.38 -21.21 -7.09
N VAL A 1016 24.19 -21.72 -7.39
CA VAL A 1016 22.90 -21.06 -7.16
C VAL A 1016 22.48 -21.26 -5.70
N LEU A 1017 22.45 -20.19 -4.91
CA LEU A 1017 22.16 -20.22 -3.47
C LEU A 1017 20.76 -19.68 -3.11
N CYS A 1018 19.92 -19.42 -4.12
CA CYS A 1018 18.60 -18.83 -3.96
C CYS A 1018 17.63 -19.67 -3.10
N THR A 1019 17.01 -19.06 -2.07
CA THR A 1019 15.97 -19.66 -1.22
C THR A 1019 14.58 -19.05 -1.38
N SER A 1020 14.33 -18.35 -2.49
CA SER A 1020 13.08 -17.61 -2.66
C SER A 1020 11.85 -18.51 -2.77
N LYS A 1021 11.09 -18.61 -1.68
CA LYS A 1021 9.86 -19.42 -1.56
C LYS A 1021 8.72 -18.91 -2.46
N ASP A 1022 8.77 -17.64 -2.86
CA ASP A 1022 7.80 -17.03 -3.76
C ASP A 1022 8.07 -17.34 -5.24
N CYS A 1023 9.29 -17.79 -5.58
CA CYS A 1023 9.64 -18.17 -6.94
C CYS A 1023 8.97 -19.50 -7.32
N PRO A 1024 8.23 -19.59 -8.45
CA PRO A 1024 7.62 -20.83 -8.87
C PRO A 1024 8.65 -21.95 -9.13
N ILE A 1025 9.88 -21.59 -9.54
CA ILE A 1025 10.95 -22.55 -9.85
C ILE A 1025 11.52 -23.20 -8.58
N PHE A 1026 11.45 -22.52 -7.42
CA PHE A 1026 12.16 -22.94 -6.21
C PHE A 1026 11.81 -24.37 -5.76
N TYR A 1027 10.51 -24.65 -5.59
CA TYR A 1027 10.06 -26.00 -5.22
C TYR A 1027 10.11 -26.97 -6.41
N MET A 1028 9.84 -26.49 -7.63
CA MET A 1028 9.85 -27.33 -8.84
C MET A 1028 11.24 -27.94 -9.12
N ARG A 1029 12.32 -27.16 -8.99
CA ARG A 1029 13.68 -27.67 -9.29
C ARG A 1029 14.11 -28.77 -8.30
N LYS A 1030 13.72 -28.65 -7.02
CA LYS A 1030 14.01 -29.66 -5.99
C LYS A 1030 13.17 -30.92 -6.18
N LYS A 1031 11.90 -30.77 -6.56
CA LYS A 1031 11.04 -31.89 -6.93
C LYS A 1031 11.60 -32.67 -8.13
N VAL A 1032 11.88 -31.98 -9.23
CA VAL A 1032 12.38 -32.62 -10.47
C VAL A 1032 13.75 -33.26 -10.24
N GLN A 1033 14.62 -32.66 -9.43
CA GLN A 1033 15.88 -33.29 -9.01
C GLN A 1033 15.66 -34.67 -8.39
N LYS A 1034 14.68 -34.79 -7.49
CA LYS A 1034 14.33 -36.06 -6.85
C LYS A 1034 13.65 -37.04 -7.80
N GLU A 1035 12.74 -36.56 -8.64
CA GLU A 1035 12.03 -37.40 -9.63
C GLU A 1035 12.99 -38.00 -10.67
N VAL A 1036 14.01 -37.25 -11.12
CA VAL A 1036 15.07 -37.77 -11.99
C VAL A 1036 15.83 -38.88 -11.26
N GLN A 1037 16.31 -38.63 -10.04
CA GLN A 1037 17.03 -39.64 -9.25
C GLN A 1037 16.23 -40.93 -9.07
N ASP A 1038 14.97 -40.82 -8.64
CA ASP A 1038 14.09 -41.98 -8.42
C ASP A 1038 13.77 -42.73 -9.74
N SER A 1039 13.61 -41.99 -10.85
CA SER A 1039 13.32 -42.58 -12.17
C SER A 1039 14.54 -43.25 -12.79
N SER A 1040 15.74 -42.68 -12.61
CA SER A 1040 17.01 -43.30 -13.02
C SER A 1040 17.25 -44.60 -12.27
N ILE A 1041 17.08 -44.63 -10.94
CA ILE A 1041 17.16 -45.87 -10.14
C ILE A 1041 16.17 -46.93 -10.64
N THR A 1042 14.99 -46.50 -11.10
CA THR A 1042 13.99 -47.41 -11.67
C THR A 1042 14.43 -47.97 -13.03
N LEU A 1043 15.09 -47.16 -13.86
CA LEU A 1043 15.63 -47.56 -15.15
C LEU A 1043 16.84 -48.50 -15.00
N ASP A 1044 17.67 -48.29 -13.98
CA ASP A 1044 18.84 -49.13 -13.65
C ASP A 1044 18.44 -50.58 -13.31
N ARG A 1045 17.17 -50.82 -13.00
CA ARG A 1045 16.65 -52.18 -12.81
C ARG A 1045 16.67 -53.02 -14.09
N PHE A 1046 16.81 -52.40 -15.26
CA PHE A 1046 16.92 -53.10 -16.54
C PHE A 1046 18.38 -53.45 -16.91
N VAL A 1047 19.37 -53.13 -16.07
CA VAL A 1047 20.81 -53.31 -16.39
C VAL A 1047 21.23 -54.78 -16.54
N ASP A 1048 20.46 -55.72 -15.97
CA ASP A 1048 20.68 -57.17 -16.13
C ASP A 1048 19.87 -57.80 -17.28
N TRP A 1049 19.27 -56.98 -18.17
CA TRP A 1049 18.41 -57.46 -19.26
C TRP A 1049 19.09 -57.45 -20.63
#